data_AF-A0A6J2JMC1-F1
#
_entry.id   AF-A0A6J2JMC1-F1
#
_cell.length_a   1.000
_cell.length_b   1.000
_cell.length_c   1.000
_cell.angle_alpha   90.00
_cell.angle_beta   90.00
_cell.angle_gamma   90.00
#
_symmetry.space_group_name_H-M   'P 1'
#
loop_
_entity.id
_entity.type
_entity.pdbx_description
1 polymer ?
#
loop_
_entity_poly.entity_id
_entity_poly.type
_entity_poly.pdbx_seq_one_letter_code
_entity_poly.pdbx_strand_id
1 'polypeptide(L)'
;MKEKWNFIFYLIWFSYLIMSAVLMFGHGFLLSRKTMSDITECQHLETFDCSGRERGNSSIEESCTLDEKIKQILSVTGSPLICAPSHGRVVFILVDALRYDFTEYDDKLENPLPYQNRLPVMQRTLELCPDCVRLFRFIADPPTTTLQRVKALVTGSLPTFIDASSNFAAMELQEDNIIDQVVNAGHHAVLLGDDTWSRLMPRRWFRAHTMYSFHTWDLDTVDIEVDSKIYDELKKDDWDLLVAHYLGVDHAGHRYGPNHSEMKRKLDETNARIEKIIEIIPKDVILYVVGDHGMTESGDHGGESKAERTAAMFAYRGAGFGGQSPDIQTGREVQQTDLAPTMSAAFGRPPPAPSLGNILFPVLPKMTVAETLLHLTNSLKQVSQYLVRYGEESQQVSLDRLAHLINATREQIEKAATVKTEDDLSIYVSNVRLLMDNVRIVFREVWVEFDTVSMLRALLLLILVIFFNWLIVEGIPIERLPNIFASTFVSCGLISMAICVSVCYTVFHFELLEDVHHGVILSTGLISSALTCVLVIMHWDGISQRWYEGRSPIYERFARGALMASAAVLLSNSYIIEEGAELSFLALSVLGTIAWNIGTIKAFTLWVGFGATLVISRSYRGCREEQGDCWTSIGVGSTGQASRTALVMALGSMAAVVAIARRHVGWRGHGVVLAGLFACAHWALGWGALGSPSRSRQLARGSWLILGSMFVLLWKRERFGAILPLIVCSLLFFIANALVLGASFAPSAALGLLAGYLALNVVSMMKNGNSKFSLSTRCSSSVACMWALLASYQFYGTGHHATLGHVRWAPAFHAGDPNYLPIGPFVTGALVSLELFGMPFMFGAAVPLLALWGRNGAAAAGPRTQMAAVFTLCLKFGLCFAVRVFMSALSATIHCRHLMIWGVFTPKLLFESGACAAALLGTVVGATLTAWHVPTQIKPS
;
A
#
# COMPACT_ATOMS: atom_id res chain seq x y z
N MET A 1 -23.48 -22.35 30.11
CA MET A 1 -22.84 -21.14 30.70
C MET A 1 -22.93 -20.02 29.67
N LYS A 2 -23.94 -19.15 29.75
CA LYS A 2 -24.10 -17.99 28.83
C LYS A 2 -22.89 -17.05 28.89
N GLU A 3 -22.33 -16.90 30.09
CA GLU A 3 -21.15 -16.07 30.40
C GLU A 3 -19.92 -16.32 29.51
N LYS A 4 -19.67 -17.54 29.01
CA LYS A 4 -18.50 -17.83 28.17
C LYS A 4 -18.55 -17.13 26.81
N TRP A 5 -19.76 -16.99 26.25
CA TRP A 5 -19.97 -16.30 24.98
C TRP A 5 -19.99 -14.78 25.16
N ASN A 6 -20.44 -14.29 26.32
CA ASN A 6 -20.37 -12.87 26.65
C ASN A 6 -18.91 -12.34 26.68
N PHE A 7 -17.94 -13.15 27.14
CA PHE A 7 -16.53 -12.78 27.02
C PHE A 7 -16.09 -12.59 25.56
N ILE A 8 -16.54 -13.46 24.65
CA ILE A 8 -16.21 -13.37 23.22
C ILE A 8 -16.88 -12.17 22.59
N PHE A 9 -18.17 -11.95 22.86
CA PHE A 9 -18.90 -10.80 22.35
C PHE A 9 -18.30 -9.47 22.81
N TYR A 10 -17.77 -9.40 24.04
CA TYR A 10 -17.06 -8.20 24.47
C TYR A 10 -15.73 -8.01 23.76
N LEU A 11 -14.96 -9.07 23.47
CA LEU A 11 -13.74 -8.94 22.65
C LEU A 11 -14.06 -8.47 21.23
N ILE A 12 -15.16 -8.94 20.65
CA ILE A 12 -15.66 -8.46 19.34
C ILE A 12 -16.07 -6.99 19.45
N TRP A 13 -16.79 -6.61 20.51
CA TRP A 13 -17.20 -5.23 20.75
C TRP A 13 -15.98 -4.30 20.90
N PHE A 14 -15.00 -4.67 21.72
CA PHE A 14 -13.74 -3.93 21.84
C PHE A 14 -13.01 -3.81 20.50
N SER A 15 -12.92 -4.91 19.74
CA SER A 15 -12.27 -4.91 18.42
C SER A 15 -12.99 -3.98 17.44
N TYR A 16 -14.33 -4.00 17.43
CA TYR A 16 -15.14 -3.08 16.64
C TYR A 16 -14.84 -1.62 16.99
N LEU A 17 -14.77 -1.27 18.27
CA LEU A 17 -14.54 0.12 18.70
C LEU A 17 -13.17 0.64 18.25
N ILE A 18 -12.11 -0.17 18.41
CA ILE A 18 -10.78 0.19 17.94
C ILE A 18 -10.76 0.34 16.42
N MET A 19 -11.26 -0.66 15.68
CA MET A 19 -11.22 -0.64 14.22
C MET A 19 -12.08 0.48 13.63
N SER A 20 -13.24 0.77 14.22
CA SER A 20 -14.10 1.86 13.76
C SER A 20 -13.44 3.22 13.96
N ALA A 21 -12.75 3.44 15.08
CA ALA A 21 -12.01 4.67 15.30
C ALA A 21 -10.82 4.80 14.35
N VAL A 22 -10.10 3.70 14.06
CA VAL A 22 -9.03 3.68 13.05
C VAL A 22 -9.56 4.00 11.65
N LEU A 23 -10.71 3.44 11.26
CA LEU A 23 -11.34 3.74 9.97
C LEU A 23 -11.74 5.22 9.88
N MET A 24 -12.34 5.78 10.93
CA MET A 24 -12.67 7.21 10.99
C MET A 24 -11.42 8.10 10.91
N PHE A 25 -10.33 7.70 11.59
CA PHE A 25 -9.05 8.39 11.45
C PHE A 25 -8.56 8.32 10.00
N GLY A 26 -8.59 7.14 9.39
CA GLY A 26 -8.20 6.91 8.00
C GLY A 26 -8.99 7.75 7.01
N HIS A 27 -10.31 7.89 7.19
CA HIS A 27 -11.14 8.75 6.34
C HIS A 27 -10.75 10.23 6.45
N GLY A 28 -10.38 10.70 7.64
CA GLY A 28 -9.93 12.09 7.80
C GLY A 28 -8.46 12.33 7.43
N PHE A 29 -7.63 11.30 7.54
CA PHE A 29 -6.18 11.38 7.33
C PHE A 29 -5.74 11.06 5.91
N LEU A 30 -6.34 10.04 5.30
CA LEU A 30 -6.18 9.75 3.89
C LEU A 30 -7.39 10.43 3.25
N LEU A 31 -7.31 11.70 2.86
CA LEU A 31 -8.40 12.32 2.10
C LEU A 31 -8.25 11.99 0.62
N SER A 32 -9.33 11.50 0.00
CA SER A 32 -9.42 11.36 -1.44
C SER A 32 -9.59 12.76 -2.02
N ARG A 33 -8.76 13.13 -3.01
CA ARG A 33 -9.07 14.28 -3.85
C ARG A 33 -10.49 14.11 -4.39
N LYS A 34 -11.27 15.19 -4.38
CA LYS A 34 -12.55 15.20 -5.09
C LYS A 34 -12.25 15.18 -6.59
N THR A 35 -12.52 14.05 -7.24
CA THR A 35 -12.40 13.93 -8.70
C THR A 35 -13.53 14.73 -9.33
N MET A 36 -13.17 15.65 -10.23
CA MET A 36 -14.15 16.44 -10.98
C MET A 36 -14.48 15.71 -12.29
N SER A 37 -15.76 15.75 -12.68
CA SER A 37 -16.25 15.10 -13.91
C SER A 37 -16.25 16.06 -15.11
N ASP A 38 -15.71 17.27 -14.97
CA ASP A 38 -15.60 18.23 -16.06
C ASP A 38 -14.73 17.67 -17.19
N ILE A 39 -15.10 18.00 -18.43
CA ILE A 39 -14.38 17.63 -19.65
C ILE A 39 -13.98 18.91 -20.35
N THR A 40 -12.75 18.98 -20.83
CA THR A 40 -12.29 20.14 -21.59
C THR A 40 -12.73 20.00 -23.05
N GLU A 41 -13.50 20.97 -23.54
CA GLU A 41 -13.95 21.04 -24.93
C GLU A 41 -13.34 22.24 -25.65
N CYS A 42 -13.16 22.12 -26.97
CA CYS A 42 -12.67 23.20 -27.82
C CYS A 42 -13.56 23.40 -29.05
N GLN A 43 -13.63 24.63 -29.51
CA GLN A 43 -14.27 24.97 -30.78
C GLN A 43 -13.28 24.84 -31.95
N HIS A 44 -13.76 24.39 -33.11
CA HIS A 44 -12.95 24.29 -34.31
C HIS A 44 -12.57 25.67 -34.84
N LEU A 45 -11.32 25.83 -35.31
CA LEU A 45 -10.84 27.07 -35.92
C LEU A 45 -11.75 27.58 -37.06
N GLU A 46 -12.44 26.69 -37.77
CA GLU A 46 -13.33 27.00 -38.90
C GLU A 46 -14.57 27.83 -38.50
N THR A 47 -15.00 27.77 -37.24
CA THR A 47 -16.17 28.53 -36.75
C THR A 47 -15.90 30.03 -36.66
N PHE A 48 -14.63 30.45 -36.68
CA PHE A 48 -14.20 31.84 -36.59
C PHE A 48 -13.97 32.46 -37.98
N ASP A 49 -14.18 33.77 -38.09
CA ASP A 49 -13.78 34.58 -39.24
C ASP A 49 -12.35 35.14 -39.06
N CYS A 50 -11.88 35.92 -40.05
CA CYS A 50 -10.56 36.55 -40.01
C CYS A 50 -10.43 37.69 -39.01
N SER A 51 -11.54 38.19 -38.46
CA SER A 51 -11.55 39.14 -37.35
C SER A 51 -11.41 38.46 -35.97
N GLY A 52 -11.34 37.12 -35.95
CA GLY A 52 -11.26 36.33 -34.73
C GLY A 52 -12.59 36.17 -33.99
N ARG A 53 -13.71 36.48 -34.65
CA ARG A 53 -15.07 36.37 -34.09
C ARG A 53 -15.79 35.16 -34.69
N GLU A 54 -16.74 34.58 -33.95
CA GLU A 54 -17.59 33.50 -34.46
C GLU A 54 -18.39 34.01 -35.68
N ARG A 55 -18.43 33.19 -36.75
CA ARG A 55 -19.14 33.54 -37.98
C ARG A 55 -20.64 33.70 -37.70
N GLY A 56 -21.16 34.92 -37.84
CA GLY A 56 -22.60 35.16 -37.93
C GLY A 56 -23.16 34.78 -39.32
N ASN A 57 -24.49 34.73 -39.46
CA ASN A 57 -25.19 34.43 -40.73
C ASN A 57 -24.90 35.44 -41.88
N SER A 58 -24.09 36.48 -41.64
CA SER A 58 -23.72 37.49 -42.62
C SER A 58 -22.27 37.92 -42.44
N SER A 59 -21.33 37.24 -43.09
CA SER A 59 -20.00 37.80 -43.29
C SER A 59 -19.46 37.45 -44.68
N ILE A 60 -18.86 38.46 -45.29
CA ILE A 60 -18.13 38.41 -46.56
C ILE A 60 -16.92 37.48 -46.34
N GLU A 61 -16.61 36.60 -47.30
CA GLU A 61 -15.40 35.75 -47.25
C GLU A 61 -14.13 36.62 -47.34
N GLU A 62 -13.64 37.10 -46.19
CA GLU A 62 -12.29 37.63 -46.08
C GLU A 62 -11.28 36.46 -46.00
N SER A 63 -10.24 36.49 -46.84
CA SER A 63 -9.16 35.50 -46.82
C SER A 63 -8.01 35.99 -45.94
N CYS A 64 -7.66 35.26 -44.90
CA CYS A 64 -6.49 35.49 -44.06
C CYS A 64 -5.69 34.19 -43.89
N THR A 65 -4.41 34.31 -43.54
CA THR A 65 -3.59 33.13 -43.20
C THR A 65 -4.02 32.55 -41.85
N LEU A 66 -3.68 31.27 -41.61
CA LEU A 66 -3.98 30.60 -40.35
C LEU A 66 -3.35 31.32 -39.15
N ASP A 67 -2.09 31.74 -39.27
CA ASP A 67 -1.38 32.48 -38.23
C ASP A 67 -2.03 33.83 -37.90
N GLU A 68 -2.47 34.57 -38.92
CA GLU A 68 -3.21 35.82 -38.73
C GLU A 68 -4.53 35.56 -38.01
N LYS A 69 -5.26 34.53 -38.44
CA LYS A 69 -6.53 34.13 -37.81
C LYS A 69 -6.34 33.80 -36.33
N ILE A 70 -5.36 32.96 -36.00
CA ILE A 70 -5.03 32.59 -34.63
C ILE A 70 -4.66 33.84 -33.82
N LYS A 71 -3.80 34.72 -34.35
CA LYS A 71 -3.44 35.98 -33.68
C LYS A 71 -4.65 36.87 -33.40
N GLN A 72 -5.60 36.96 -34.33
CA GLN A 72 -6.84 37.72 -34.13
C GLN A 72 -7.72 37.09 -33.05
N ILE A 73 -7.90 35.77 -33.06
CA ILE A 73 -8.65 35.05 -32.00
C ILE A 73 -8.02 35.26 -30.62
N LEU A 74 -6.69 35.22 -30.53
CA LEU A 74 -5.96 35.47 -29.28
C LEU A 74 -6.08 36.91 -28.79
N SER A 75 -6.29 37.87 -29.70
CA SER A 75 -6.52 39.27 -29.34
C SER A 75 -7.92 39.56 -28.80
N VAL A 76 -8.89 38.67 -29.06
CA VAL A 76 -10.26 38.77 -28.54
C VAL A 76 -10.31 38.25 -27.11
N THR A 77 -10.50 39.17 -26.15
CA THR A 77 -10.68 38.84 -24.74
C THR A 77 -11.91 37.96 -24.55
N GLY A 78 -11.75 36.84 -23.83
CA GLY A 78 -12.84 35.90 -23.56
C GLY A 78 -13.17 34.94 -24.69
N SER A 79 -12.31 34.81 -25.72
CA SER A 79 -12.44 33.74 -26.72
C SER A 79 -12.50 32.36 -26.05
N PRO A 80 -13.29 31.40 -26.57
CA PRO A 80 -13.36 30.06 -26.01
C PRO A 80 -12.03 29.31 -26.19
N LEU A 81 -11.95 28.08 -25.67
CA LEU A 81 -10.87 27.14 -26.00
C LEU A 81 -10.99 26.74 -27.47
N ILE A 82 -9.87 26.68 -28.19
CA ILE A 82 -9.85 26.50 -29.65
C ILE A 82 -9.05 25.25 -30.01
N CYS A 83 -9.58 24.39 -30.87
CA CYS A 83 -8.83 23.24 -31.35
C CYS A 83 -7.74 23.74 -32.31
N ALA A 84 -6.48 23.43 -32.00
CA ALA A 84 -5.34 23.76 -32.84
C ALA A 84 -5.19 22.74 -34.00
N PRO A 85 -4.39 23.04 -35.02
CA PRO A 85 -4.04 22.04 -36.03
C PRO A 85 -3.41 20.81 -35.37
N SER A 86 -3.78 19.61 -35.83
CA SER A 86 -3.13 18.37 -35.40
C SER A 86 -1.78 18.23 -36.10
N HIS A 87 -0.74 17.87 -35.33
CA HIS A 87 0.64 17.84 -35.79
C HIS A 87 1.19 16.42 -36.03
N GLY A 88 0.34 15.39 -35.97
CA GLY A 88 0.68 14.05 -36.46
C GLY A 88 0.10 12.92 -35.61
N ARG A 89 0.53 11.70 -35.91
CA ARG A 89 0.23 10.49 -35.13
C ARG A 89 1.26 10.30 -34.03
N VAL A 90 0.85 9.63 -32.94
CA VAL A 90 1.71 9.36 -31.79
C VAL A 90 1.79 7.85 -31.53
N VAL A 91 3.01 7.35 -31.39
CA VAL A 91 3.29 6.03 -30.84
C VAL A 91 3.80 6.23 -29.41
N PHE A 92 3.03 5.74 -28.45
CA PHE A 92 3.35 5.81 -27.03
C PHE A 92 3.70 4.42 -26.50
N ILE A 93 4.96 4.22 -26.15
CA ILE A 93 5.50 2.98 -25.61
C ILE A 93 5.83 3.18 -24.14
N LEU A 94 5.16 2.42 -23.29
CA LEU A 94 5.47 2.33 -21.88
C LEU A 94 6.31 1.06 -21.67
N VAL A 95 7.51 1.22 -21.13
CA VAL A 95 8.33 0.10 -20.64
C VAL A 95 8.28 0.18 -19.12
N ASP A 96 7.56 -0.77 -18.51
CA ASP A 96 7.30 -0.78 -17.07
C ASP A 96 8.62 -0.80 -16.29
N ALA A 97 8.72 0.10 -15.31
CA ALA A 97 9.91 0.32 -14.48
C ALA A 97 11.21 0.69 -15.23
N LEU A 98 11.13 1.33 -16.40
CA LEU A 98 12.30 1.82 -17.14
C LEU A 98 12.98 2.99 -16.39
N ARG A 99 13.99 2.67 -15.58
CA ARG A 99 14.86 3.64 -14.90
C ARG A 99 15.64 4.49 -15.90
N TYR A 100 15.90 5.75 -15.53
CA TYR A 100 16.73 6.64 -16.36
C TYR A 100 18.15 6.10 -16.58
N ASP A 101 18.78 5.54 -15.54
CA ASP A 101 20.16 5.04 -15.63
C ASP A 101 20.31 3.77 -16.49
N PHE A 102 19.21 3.11 -16.88
CA PHE A 102 19.23 2.03 -17.88
C PHE A 102 19.49 2.57 -19.29
N THR A 103 19.23 3.87 -19.52
CA THR A 103 19.41 4.55 -20.81
C THR A 103 20.79 5.18 -20.98
N GLU A 104 21.55 5.31 -19.89
CA GLU A 104 22.89 5.88 -19.92
C GLU A 104 23.87 4.92 -20.63
N TYR A 105 24.76 5.51 -21.44
CA TYR A 105 25.78 4.79 -22.18
C TYR A 105 27.16 5.44 -21.96
N ASP A 106 28.11 4.65 -21.46
CA ASP A 106 29.51 5.05 -21.29
C ASP A 106 30.44 3.96 -21.85
N ASP A 107 31.12 4.27 -22.96
CA ASP A 107 32.04 3.36 -23.64
C ASP A 107 33.32 3.07 -22.83
N LYS A 108 33.61 3.87 -21.80
CA LYS A 108 34.78 3.71 -20.92
C LYS A 108 34.52 2.83 -19.71
N LEU A 109 33.28 2.40 -19.50
CA LEU A 109 32.89 1.65 -18.31
C LEU A 109 33.46 0.22 -18.36
N GLU A 110 34.48 -0.04 -17.55
CA GLU A 110 35.07 -1.37 -17.39
C GLU A 110 34.18 -2.25 -16.50
N ASN A 111 33.73 -3.40 -17.01
CA ASN A 111 32.83 -4.35 -16.33
C ASN A 111 31.45 -3.75 -15.94
N PRO A 112 30.63 -3.36 -16.93
CA PRO A 112 29.30 -2.80 -16.67
C PRO A 112 28.43 -3.80 -15.89
N LEU A 113 27.63 -3.27 -14.95
CA LEU A 113 26.54 -4.02 -14.33
C LEU A 113 25.56 -4.53 -15.40
N PRO A 114 24.76 -5.58 -15.11
CA PRO A 114 23.86 -6.19 -16.09
C PRO A 114 22.91 -5.20 -16.78
N TYR A 115 22.47 -4.14 -16.08
CA TYR A 115 21.58 -3.12 -16.63
C TYR A 115 22.30 -1.96 -17.34
N GLN A 116 23.60 -1.78 -17.15
CA GLN A 116 24.35 -0.65 -17.71
C GLN A 116 24.73 -0.90 -19.18
N ASN A 117 24.75 0.16 -19.98
CA ASN A 117 25.08 0.15 -21.41
C ASN A 117 24.21 -0.83 -22.24
N ARG A 118 22.93 -1.01 -21.87
CA ARG A 118 22.03 -1.96 -22.55
C ARG A 118 21.13 -1.35 -23.61
N LEU A 119 20.94 -0.03 -23.61
CA LEU A 119 20.10 0.69 -24.58
C LEU A 119 20.94 1.62 -25.49
N PRO A 120 22.03 1.16 -26.14
CA PRO A 120 22.89 2.00 -26.97
C PRO A 120 22.17 2.68 -28.14
N VAL A 121 21.01 2.17 -28.57
CA VAL A 121 20.19 2.81 -29.61
C VAL A 121 19.88 4.27 -29.29
N MET A 122 19.57 4.59 -28.03
CA MET A 122 19.18 5.95 -27.67
C MET A 122 20.33 6.95 -27.87
N GLN A 123 21.53 6.58 -27.41
CA GLN A 123 22.75 7.37 -27.60
C GLN A 123 23.15 7.44 -29.08
N ARG A 124 23.12 6.30 -29.79
CA ARG A 124 23.47 6.24 -31.22
C ARG A 124 22.55 7.12 -32.07
N THR A 125 21.24 7.08 -31.83
CA THR A 125 20.27 7.89 -32.58
C THR A 125 20.43 9.38 -32.27
N LEU A 126 20.75 9.73 -31.01
CA LEU A 126 21.05 11.10 -30.61
C LEU A 126 22.28 11.65 -31.35
N GLU A 127 23.34 10.84 -31.51
CA GLU A 127 24.55 11.23 -32.25
C GLU A 127 24.30 11.37 -33.75
N LEU A 128 23.47 10.49 -34.33
CA LEU A 128 23.14 10.50 -35.77
C LEU A 128 22.18 11.63 -36.16
N CYS A 129 21.19 11.92 -35.33
CA CYS A 129 20.24 13.01 -35.55
C CYS A 129 19.92 13.74 -34.23
N PRO A 130 20.74 14.74 -33.85
CA PRO A 130 20.53 15.50 -32.61
C PRO A 130 19.18 16.21 -32.54
N ASP A 131 18.64 16.63 -33.69
CA ASP A 131 17.35 17.30 -33.77
C ASP A 131 16.16 16.32 -33.70
N CYS A 132 16.38 15.01 -33.88
CA CYS A 132 15.35 13.99 -33.88
C CYS A 132 15.03 13.43 -32.48
N VAL A 133 15.90 13.64 -31.49
CA VAL A 133 15.86 12.92 -30.21
C VAL A 133 15.85 13.86 -29.01
N ARG A 134 15.10 13.50 -27.95
CA ARG A 134 15.24 14.06 -26.60
C ARG A 134 15.26 12.92 -25.57
N LEU A 135 16.08 13.05 -24.53
CA LEU A 135 16.17 12.08 -23.44
C LEU A 135 16.13 12.80 -22.09
N PHE A 136 15.08 12.58 -21.30
CA PHE A 136 14.84 13.29 -20.03
C PHE A 136 14.73 12.33 -18.84
N ARG A 137 15.07 12.85 -17.66
CA ARG A 137 14.73 12.25 -16.36
C ARG A 137 13.25 12.53 -16.11
N PHE A 138 12.44 11.49 -16.21
CA PHE A 138 10.99 11.59 -16.12
C PHE A 138 10.54 11.31 -14.70
N ILE A 139 10.24 12.37 -13.96
CA ILE A 139 10.04 12.32 -12.53
C ILE A 139 8.60 11.91 -12.21
N ALA A 140 8.47 10.74 -11.58
CA ALA A 140 7.22 10.23 -11.07
C ALA A 140 6.95 10.76 -9.64
N ASP A 141 5.72 11.20 -9.42
CA ASP A 141 5.22 11.50 -8.07
C ASP A 141 4.82 10.22 -7.33
N PRO A 142 5.05 10.10 -6.02
CA PRO A 142 4.58 8.95 -5.25
C PRO A 142 3.03 8.92 -5.15
N PRO A 143 2.39 7.75 -5.06
CA PRO A 143 3.01 6.41 -5.07
C PRO A 143 3.44 5.97 -6.49
N THR A 144 4.61 5.32 -6.56
CA THR A 144 5.26 4.82 -7.79
C THR A 144 4.73 3.46 -8.25
N THR A 145 3.43 3.22 -8.13
CA THR A 145 2.77 2.00 -8.63
C THR A 145 2.20 2.20 -10.03
N THR A 146 2.38 1.25 -10.95
CA THR A 146 1.95 1.31 -12.36
C THR A 146 0.57 1.93 -12.59
N LEU A 147 -0.45 1.43 -11.89
CA LEU A 147 -1.82 1.92 -12.02
C LEU A 147 -1.97 3.43 -11.72
N GLN A 148 -1.27 3.92 -10.70
CA GLN A 148 -1.30 5.35 -10.35
C GLN A 148 -0.49 6.20 -11.34
N ARG A 149 0.61 5.65 -11.86
CA ARG A 149 1.43 6.32 -12.87
C ARG A 149 0.69 6.45 -14.19
N VAL A 150 0.06 5.37 -14.67
CA VAL A 150 -0.78 5.39 -15.89
C VAL A 150 -1.88 6.45 -15.78
N LYS A 151 -2.60 6.52 -14.65
CA LYS A 151 -3.60 7.59 -14.42
C LYS A 151 -3.00 8.99 -14.53
N ALA A 152 -1.86 9.25 -13.89
CA ALA A 152 -1.18 10.54 -13.94
C ALA A 152 -0.71 10.89 -15.37
N LEU A 153 -0.17 9.92 -16.10
CA LEU A 153 0.32 10.07 -17.47
C LEU A 153 -0.78 10.48 -18.46
N VAL A 154 -2.00 9.95 -18.30
CA VAL A 154 -3.12 10.26 -19.21
C VAL A 154 -3.96 11.47 -18.80
N THR A 155 -4.02 11.79 -17.50
CA THR A 155 -4.82 12.93 -16.99
C THR A 155 -4.00 14.22 -16.86
N GLY A 156 -2.68 14.11 -16.62
CA GLY A 156 -1.84 15.25 -16.26
C GLY A 156 -2.06 15.76 -14.83
N SER A 157 -2.77 15.00 -14.00
CA SER A 157 -3.07 15.34 -12.61
C SER A 157 -2.06 14.70 -11.64
N LEU A 158 -1.93 15.24 -10.41
CA LEU A 158 -1.09 14.57 -9.39
C LEU A 158 -1.87 13.39 -8.77
N PRO A 159 -1.19 12.29 -8.46
CA PRO A 159 -1.80 11.08 -7.87
C PRO A 159 -2.28 11.27 -6.42
N THR A 160 -3.16 10.39 -5.94
CA THR A 160 -3.50 10.30 -4.51
C THR A 160 -3.20 8.92 -3.90
N PHE A 161 -2.93 8.88 -2.59
CA PHE A 161 -2.61 7.64 -1.86
C PHE A 161 -3.80 6.69 -1.67
N ILE A 162 -5.04 7.20 -1.64
CA ILE A 162 -6.23 6.32 -1.50
C ILE A 162 -6.52 5.57 -2.77
N ASP A 163 -6.28 6.17 -3.94
CA ASP A 163 -6.39 5.43 -5.19
C ASP A 163 -5.53 4.16 -5.12
N ALA A 164 -4.35 4.26 -4.48
CA ALA A 164 -3.54 3.17 -3.91
C ALA A 164 -4.32 1.91 -3.43
N SER A 165 -5.21 2.14 -2.46
CA SER A 165 -5.89 1.11 -1.68
C SER A 165 -7.31 0.79 -2.17
N SER A 166 -7.98 1.74 -2.81
CA SER A 166 -9.30 1.56 -3.46
C SER A 166 -9.20 0.83 -4.82
N ASN A 167 -7.99 0.71 -5.38
CA ASN A 167 -7.65 -0.02 -6.60
C ASN A 167 -8.17 -1.47 -6.66
N PHE A 168 -8.53 -2.08 -5.53
CA PHE A 168 -9.13 -3.43 -5.50
C PHE A 168 -10.65 -3.44 -5.75
N ALA A 169 -11.33 -2.28 -5.75
CA ALA A 169 -12.79 -2.19 -5.78
C ALA A 169 -13.39 -1.47 -7.01
N ALA A 170 -12.69 -0.50 -7.63
CA ALA A 170 -13.16 0.16 -8.85
C ALA A 170 -11.97 0.61 -9.74
N MET A 171 -11.86 0.04 -10.94
CA MET A 171 -10.73 0.29 -11.84
C MET A 171 -11.01 1.33 -12.94
N GLU A 172 -12.27 1.68 -13.28
CA GLU A 172 -12.53 2.59 -14.41
C GLU A 172 -12.22 4.07 -14.06
N LEU A 173 -11.41 4.72 -14.90
CA LEU A 173 -11.07 6.14 -14.84
C LEU A 173 -12.27 6.97 -15.29
N GLN A 174 -12.74 7.86 -14.40
CA GLN A 174 -13.87 8.76 -14.65
C GLN A 174 -13.42 10.18 -15.04
N GLU A 175 -12.19 10.56 -14.71
CA GLU A 175 -11.66 11.88 -15.03
C GLU A 175 -11.35 12.02 -16.53
N ASP A 176 -11.53 13.25 -17.04
CA ASP A 176 -11.09 13.62 -18.38
C ASP A 176 -9.60 13.33 -18.58
N ASN A 177 -9.25 12.78 -19.74
CA ASN A 177 -7.92 12.28 -20.04
C ASN A 177 -7.65 12.34 -21.54
N ILE A 178 -6.37 12.25 -21.92
CA ILE A 178 -5.95 12.37 -23.32
C ILE A 178 -6.55 11.30 -24.24
N ILE A 179 -6.81 10.09 -23.75
CA ILE A 179 -7.39 9.03 -24.58
C ILE A 179 -8.84 9.40 -24.95
N ASP A 180 -9.61 9.87 -23.96
CA ASP A 180 -10.97 10.38 -24.20
C ASP A 180 -10.95 11.60 -25.14
N GLN A 181 -9.98 12.52 -24.98
CA GLN A 181 -9.84 13.68 -25.88
C GLN A 181 -9.55 13.28 -27.34
N VAL A 182 -8.75 12.24 -27.57
CA VAL A 182 -8.47 11.69 -28.91
C VAL A 182 -9.74 11.03 -29.48
N VAL A 183 -10.35 10.11 -28.74
CA VAL A 183 -11.51 9.33 -29.21
C VAL A 183 -12.72 10.23 -29.48
N ASN A 184 -13.00 11.21 -28.61
CA ASN A 184 -14.11 12.13 -28.77
C ASN A 184 -13.94 13.09 -29.96
N ALA A 185 -12.70 13.30 -30.43
CA ALA A 185 -12.41 14.03 -31.65
C ALA A 185 -12.60 13.19 -32.93
N GLY A 186 -13.03 11.94 -32.81
CA GLY A 186 -13.22 11.01 -33.93
C GLY A 186 -11.95 10.30 -34.38
N HIS A 187 -10.86 10.42 -33.62
CA HIS A 187 -9.59 9.75 -33.88
C HIS A 187 -9.58 8.33 -33.32
N HIS A 188 -8.70 7.48 -33.86
CA HIS A 188 -8.60 6.07 -33.48
C HIS A 188 -7.39 5.80 -32.57
N ALA A 189 -7.66 5.22 -31.39
CA ALA A 189 -6.64 4.75 -30.45
C ALA A 189 -6.52 3.21 -30.47
N VAL A 190 -5.29 2.69 -30.57
CA VAL A 190 -4.97 1.25 -30.54
C VAL A 190 -4.17 0.92 -29.27
N LEU A 191 -4.49 -0.20 -28.62
CA LEU A 191 -3.82 -0.67 -27.40
C LEU A 191 -3.19 -2.06 -27.58
N LEU A 192 -1.93 -2.22 -27.19
CA LEU A 192 -1.20 -3.48 -27.15
C LEU A 192 -0.54 -3.69 -25.78
N GLY A 193 -0.57 -4.91 -25.24
CA GLY A 193 0.21 -5.31 -24.07
C GLY A 193 -0.61 -5.39 -22.77
N ASP A 194 -0.20 -4.67 -21.73
CA ASP A 194 -0.83 -4.73 -20.40
C ASP A 194 -2.34 -4.39 -20.40
N ASP A 195 -3.15 -5.28 -19.80
CA ASP A 195 -4.60 -5.11 -19.65
C ASP A 195 -5.05 -4.04 -18.64
N THR A 196 -4.15 -3.48 -17.82
CA THR A 196 -4.40 -2.34 -16.93
C THR A 196 -5.08 -1.18 -17.67
N TRP A 197 -4.62 -0.86 -18.88
CA TRP A 197 -5.20 0.18 -19.74
C TRP A 197 -6.65 -0.12 -20.12
N SER A 198 -6.95 -1.37 -20.49
CA SER A 198 -8.31 -1.78 -20.88
C SER A 198 -9.30 -1.81 -19.71
N ARG A 199 -8.80 -2.03 -18.49
CA ARG A 199 -9.59 -1.97 -17.24
C ARG A 199 -9.82 -0.54 -16.78
N LEU A 200 -8.81 0.33 -16.92
CA LEU A 200 -8.91 1.76 -16.62
C LEU A 200 -9.83 2.50 -17.59
N MET A 201 -9.69 2.20 -18.88
CA MET A 201 -10.33 2.93 -19.97
C MET A 201 -11.08 1.95 -20.88
N PRO A 202 -12.12 1.27 -20.36
CA PRO A 202 -12.90 0.35 -21.16
C PRO A 202 -13.63 1.13 -22.27
N ARG A 203 -13.82 0.49 -23.42
CA ARG A 203 -14.58 1.01 -24.59
C ARG A 203 -13.96 2.20 -25.35
N ARG A 204 -12.71 2.58 -25.05
CA ARG A 204 -12.00 3.69 -25.73
C ARG A 204 -11.07 3.25 -26.87
N TRP A 205 -10.89 1.95 -27.06
CA TRP A 205 -9.91 1.41 -28.00
C TRP A 205 -10.58 0.96 -29.30
N PHE A 206 -10.11 1.49 -30.43
CA PHE A 206 -10.52 1.05 -31.77
C PHE A 206 -10.11 -0.40 -32.02
N ARG A 207 -8.90 -0.75 -31.56
CA ARG A 207 -8.40 -2.12 -31.46
C ARG A 207 -7.62 -2.30 -30.16
N ALA A 208 -7.79 -3.45 -29.51
CA ALA A 208 -7.05 -3.79 -28.30
C ALA A 208 -6.59 -5.25 -28.33
N HIS A 209 -5.30 -5.46 -28.07
CA HIS A 209 -4.70 -6.78 -27.86
C HIS A 209 -4.00 -6.76 -26.51
N THR A 210 -4.76 -7.03 -25.46
CA THR A 210 -4.27 -6.98 -24.08
C THR A 210 -4.09 -8.34 -23.46
N MET A 211 -3.09 -8.46 -22.60
CA MET A 211 -2.72 -9.65 -21.85
C MET A 211 -2.71 -9.34 -20.36
N TYR A 212 -3.01 -10.38 -19.58
CA TYR A 212 -3.00 -10.28 -18.12
C TYR A 212 -1.61 -9.90 -17.59
N SER A 213 -1.52 -8.80 -16.85
CA SER A 213 -0.24 -8.21 -16.45
C SER A 213 0.30 -8.62 -15.09
N PHE A 214 -0.55 -9.01 -14.14
CA PHE A 214 -0.10 -9.19 -12.74
C PHE A 214 0.68 -10.49 -12.45
N HIS A 215 1.09 -11.26 -13.47
CA HIS A 215 1.89 -12.46 -13.27
C HIS A 215 3.39 -12.17 -13.39
N THR A 216 4.00 -11.65 -12.31
CA THR A 216 5.43 -11.24 -12.26
C THR A 216 6.45 -12.37 -12.53
N TRP A 217 6.02 -13.63 -12.58
CA TRP A 217 6.87 -14.77 -12.98
C TRP A 217 7.01 -14.93 -14.49
N ASP A 218 6.18 -14.23 -15.25
CA ASP A 218 6.18 -14.25 -16.70
C ASP A 218 6.83 -12.98 -17.24
N LEU A 219 8.04 -13.12 -17.76
CA LEU A 219 8.81 -12.01 -18.29
C LEU A 219 8.52 -11.71 -19.77
N ASP A 220 7.76 -12.58 -20.44
CA ASP A 220 7.86 -12.69 -21.90
C ASP A 220 6.50 -12.71 -22.60
N THR A 221 5.43 -13.27 -22.02
CA THR A 221 4.16 -13.45 -22.76
C THR A 221 3.57 -12.12 -23.22
N VAL A 222 3.51 -11.11 -22.34
CA VAL A 222 2.97 -9.80 -22.70
C VAL A 222 3.84 -9.13 -23.76
N ASP A 223 5.15 -9.13 -23.56
CA ASP A 223 6.11 -8.53 -24.50
C ASP A 223 6.07 -9.20 -25.89
N ILE A 224 6.00 -10.54 -25.93
CA ILE A 224 5.87 -11.31 -27.18
C ILE A 224 4.55 -11.00 -27.89
N GLU A 225 3.45 -10.86 -27.16
CA GLU A 225 2.17 -10.49 -27.76
C GLU A 225 2.26 -9.11 -28.40
N VAL A 226 2.86 -8.13 -27.72
CA VAL A 226 3.10 -6.79 -28.29
C VAL A 226 3.99 -6.89 -29.54
N ASP A 227 5.12 -7.61 -29.47
CA ASP A 227 6.04 -7.81 -30.58
C ASP A 227 5.33 -8.45 -31.80
N SER A 228 4.35 -9.32 -31.57
CA SER A 228 3.60 -10.00 -32.63
C SER A 228 2.65 -9.08 -33.41
N LYS A 229 2.29 -7.91 -32.86
CA LYS A 229 1.31 -6.98 -33.44
C LYS A 229 1.91 -5.64 -33.84
N ILE A 230 2.81 -5.08 -33.02
CA ILE A 230 3.24 -3.69 -33.14
C ILE A 230 3.86 -3.38 -34.49
N TYR A 231 4.68 -4.28 -35.05
CA TYR A 231 5.35 -4.05 -36.33
C TYR A 231 4.39 -4.01 -37.53
N ASP A 232 3.24 -4.67 -37.43
CA ASP A 232 2.22 -4.63 -38.48
C ASP A 232 1.25 -3.46 -38.27
N GLU A 233 0.93 -3.11 -37.02
CA GLU A 233 0.16 -1.89 -36.72
C GLU A 233 0.93 -0.63 -37.17
N LEU A 234 2.25 -0.55 -36.97
CA LEU A 234 3.07 0.60 -37.40
C LEU A 234 3.04 0.86 -38.91
N LYS A 235 2.70 -0.14 -39.73
CA LYS A 235 2.59 -0.01 -41.19
C LYS A 235 1.21 0.47 -41.65
N LYS A 236 0.23 0.54 -40.75
CA LYS A 236 -1.13 1.00 -41.05
C LYS A 236 -1.24 2.50 -40.86
N ASP A 237 -2.19 3.10 -41.57
CA ASP A 237 -2.51 4.53 -41.50
C ASP A 237 -3.90 4.81 -40.93
N ASP A 238 -4.52 3.83 -40.25
CA ASP A 238 -5.89 3.89 -39.74
C ASP A 238 -5.99 4.17 -38.23
N TRP A 239 -4.88 4.56 -37.60
CA TRP A 239 -4.77 4.95 -36.19
C TRP A 239 -4.08 6.30 -36.04
N ASP A 240 -4.44 7.03 -34.99
CA ASP A 240 -3.84 8.32 -34.62
C ASP A 240 -2.97 8.19 -33.36
N LEU A 241 -3.37 7.30 -32.44
CA LEU A 241 -2.63 6.98 -31.22
C LEU A 241 -2.42 5.47 -31.12
N LEU A 242 -1.17 5.02 -31.01
CA LEU A 242 -0.84 3.63 -30.71
C LEU A 242 -0.17 3.56 -29.34
N VAL A 243 -0.80 2.87 -28.40
CA VAL A 243 -0.28 2.61 -27.04
C VAL A 243 0.23 1.17 -26.97
N ALA A 244 1.49 0.99 -26.58
CA ALA A 244 2.08 -0.33 -26.31
C ALA A 244 2.72 -0.35 -24.92
N HIS A 245 2.36 -1.33 -24.09
CA HIS A 245 2.87 -1.46 -22.73
C HIS A 245 3.60 -2.80 -22.52
N TYR A 246 4.92 -2.74 -22.33
CA TYR A 246 5.80 -3.87 -22.05
C TYR A 246 6.06 -4.00 -20.54
N LEU A 247 6.04 -5.22 -20.02
CA LEU A 247 6.15 -5.51 -18.58
C LEU A 247 7.45 -6.20 -18.20
N GLY A 248 8.17 -6.77 -19.17
CA GLY A 248 9.24 -7.70 -18.87
C GLY A 248 10.40 -7.10 -18.09
N VAL A 249 10.65 -5.79 -18.18
CA VAL A 249 11.66 -5.08 -17.38
C VAL A 249 11.25 -5.03 -15.89
N ASP A 250 10.05 -4.54 -15.58
CA ASP A 250 9.53 -4.53 -14.20
C ASP A 250 9.45 -5.94 -13.60
N HIS A 251 8.91 -6.91 -14.35
CA HIS A 251 8.84 -8.28 -13.86
C HIS A 251 10.23 -8.89 -13.62
N ALA A 252 11.23 -8.56 -14.43
CA ALA A 252 12.62 -8.94 -14.17
C ALA A 252 13.16 -8.25 -12.91
N GLY A 253 12.77 -7.00 -12.66
CA GLY A 253 12.97 -6.28 -11.41
C GLY A 253 12.42 -7.03 -10.20
N HIS A 254 11.11 -7.22 -10.09
CA HIS A 254 10.48 -7.95 -8.97
C HIS A 254 11.06 -9.35 -8.75
N ARG A 255 11.35 -10.05 -9.85
CA ARG A 255 11.78 -11.45 -9.77
C ARG A 255 13.24 -11.58 -9.41
N TYR A 256 14.08 -10.74 -10.02
CA TYR A 256 15.54 -10.90 -10.02
C TYR A 256 16.33 -9.68 -9.54
N GLY A 257 15.74 -8.49 -9.53
CA GLY A 257 16.43 -7.23 -9.33
C GLY A 257 17.19 -6.78 -10.59
N PRO A 258 17.60 -5.50 -10.63
CA PRO A 258 18.27 -4.90 -11.79
C PRO A 258 19.66 -5.49 -12.05
N ASN A 259 20.35 -6.01 -11.03
CA ASN A 259 21.70 -6.56 -11.13
C ASN A 259 21.73 -8.05 -11.55
N HIS A 260 20.80 -8.48 -12.41
CA HIS A 260 20.69 -9.86 -12.87
C HIS A 260 20.80 -10.03 -14.39
N SER A 261 21.26 -11.20 -14.83
CA SER A 261 21.37 -11.54 -16.26
C SER A 261 20.04 -11.51 -17.03
N GLU A 262 18.91 -11.74 -16.36
CA GLU A 262 17.58 -11.58 -16.96
C GLU A 262 17.23 -10.10 -17.21
N MET A 263 17.63 -9.18 -16.32
CA MET A 263 17.49 -7.74 -16.58
C MET A 263 18.30 -7.33 -17.81
N LYS A 264 19.55 -7.82 -17.91
CA LYS A 264 20.37 -7.66 -19.13
C LYS A 264 19.61 -8.14 -20.36
N ARG A 265 19.07 -9.36 -20.35
CA ARG A 265 18.33 -9.93 -21.49
C ARG A 265 17.14 -9.04 -21.88
N LYS A 266 16.33 -8.63 -20.91
CA LYS A 266 15.14 -7.81 -21.17
C LYS A 266 15.48 -6.42 -21.70
N LEU A 267 16.54 -5.79 -21.22
CA LEU A 267 17.01 -4.52 -21.76
C LEU A 267 17.63 -4.67 -23.16
N ASP A 268 18.39 -5.74 -23.43
CA ASP A 268 18.91 -6.05 -24.77
C ASP A 268 17.75 -6.24 -25.77
N GLU A 269 16.66 -6.92 -25.38
CA GLU A 269 15.44 -7.03 -26.20
C GLU A 269 14.77 -5.67 -26.41
N THR A 270 14.63 -4.87 -25.35
CA THR A 270 14.07 -3.51 -25.45
C THR A 270 14.89 -2.63 -26.40
N ASN A 271 16.22 -2.73 -26.39
CA ASN A 271 17.08 -2.05 -27.36
C ASN A 271 16.73 -2.48 -28.80
N ALA A 272 16.68 -3.78 -29.06
CA ALA A 272 16.36 -4.32 -30.38
C ALA A 272 14.95 -3.93 -30.86
N ARG A 273 13.98 -3.86 -29.93
CA ARG A 273 12.62 -3.36 -30.23
C ARG A 273 12.66 -1.91 -30.67
N ILE A 274 13.33 -1.04 -29.92
CA ILE A 274 13.44 0.39 -30.22
C ILE A 274 14.15 0.60 -31.56
N GLU A 275 15.26 -0.10 -31.83
CA GLU A 275 15.95 -0.06 -33.14
C GLU A 275 14.98 -0.37 -34.28
N LYS A 276 14.27 -1.50 -34.19
CA LYS A 276 13.33 -1.94 -35.21
C LYS A 276 12.13 -1.01 -35.37
N ILE A 277 11.64 -0.40 -34.30
CA ILE A 277 10.55 0.58 -34.36
C ILE A 277 11.01 1.84 -35.08
N ILE A 278 12.19 2.38 -34.74
CA ILE A 278 12.76 3.56 -35.40
C ILE A 278 12.98 3.32 -36.91
N GLU A 279 13.33 2.10 -37.31
CA GLU A 279 13.48 1.74 -38.73
C GLU A 279 12.17 1.73 -39.52
N ILE A 280 11.05 1.39 -38.88
CA ILE A 280 9.74 1.20 -39.54
C ILE A 280 8.87 2.45 -39.46
N ILE A 281 8.97 3.22 -38.38
CA ILE A 281 8.07 4.32 -38.08
C ILE A 281 8.18 5.44 -39.15
N PRO A 282 7.06 5.99 -39.65
CA PRO A 282 7.10 7.12 -40.57
C PRO A 282 7.79 8.34 -39.94
N LYS A 283 8.49 9.14 -40.76
CA LYS A 283 9.34 10.24 -40.26
C LYS A 283 8.56 11.33 -39.52
N ASP A 284 7.31 11.55 -39.88
CA ASP A 284 6.43 12.58 -39.33
C ASP A 284 5.78 12.19 -37.99
N VAL A 285 5.75 10.89 -37.68
CA VAL A 285 5.15 10.32 -36.45
C VAL A 285 6.07 10.55 -35.25
N ILE A 286 5.46 10.84 -34.10
CA ILE A 286 6.16 11.05 -32.83
C ILE A 286 6.20 9.72 -32.07
N LEU A 287 7.38 9.31 -31.64
CA LEU A 287 7.58 8.16 -30.75
C LEU A 287 7.96 8.66 -29.35
N TYR A 288 7.19 8.23 -28.36
CA TYR A 288 7.55 8.35 -26.95
C TYR A 288 7.82 6.96 -26.38
N VAL A 289 8.99 6.75 -25.79
CA VAL A 289 9.35 5.57 -25.00
C VAL A 289 9.60 6.03 -23.58
N VAL A 290 8.74 5.64 -22.64
CA VAL A 290 8.78 6.14 -21.27
C VAL A 290 8.77 5.02 -20.25
N GLY A 291 9.40 5.26 -19.10
CA GLY A 291 9.13 4.54 -17.87
C GLY A 291 8.06 5.26 -17.05
N ASP A 292 7.19 4.49 -16.43
CA ASP A 292 6.14 4.97 -15.54
C ASP A 292 6.64 5.11 -14.09
N HIS A 293 7.60 4.31 -13.69
CA HIS A 293 8.40 4.48 -12.48
C HIS A 293 9.83 3.94 -12.67
N GLY A 294 10.66 4.06 -11.64
CA GLY A 294 11.89 3.29 -11.48
C GLY A 294 11.71 2.14 -10.49
N MET A 295 12.79 1.63 -9.92
CA MET A 295 12.76 0.52 -8.95
C MET A 295 13.94 0.59 -7.99
N THR A 296 13.80 0.00 -6.81
CA THR A 296 14.89 -0.19 -5.84
C THR A 296 15.95 -1.18 -6.35
N GLU A 297 17.05 -1.34 -5.62
CA GLU A 297 18.08 -2.34 -5.93
C GLU A 297 17.59 -3.80 -5.74
N SER A 298 16.50 -4.02 -4.99
CA SER A 298 15.81 -5.31 -4.93
C SER A 298 14.77 -5.50 -6.05
N GLY A 299 14.51 -4.45 -6.84
CA GLY A 299 13.52 -4.44 -7.91
C GLY A 299 12.09 -4.16 -7.43
N ASP A 300 11.91 -3.65 -6.21
CA ASP A 300 10.61 -3.25 -5.68
C ASP A 300 10.27 -1.78 -6.02
N HIS A 301 9.00 -1.39 -5.88
CA HIS A 301 8.54 -0.02 -6.07
C HIS A 301 7.21 0.26 -5.32
N GLY A 302 6.71 1.51 -5.37
CA GLY A 302 5.49 1.98 -4.70
C GLY A 302 5.71 3.06 -3.64
N GLY A 303 6.98 3.36 -3.32
CA GLY A 303 7.45 4.38 -2.39
C GLY A 303 7.79 5.73 -3.04
N GLU A 304 8.73 6.45 -2.42
CA GLU A 304 9.12 7.82 -2.79
C GLU A 304 10.64 8.00 -3.01
N SER A 305 11.40 6.90 -3.01
CA SER A 305 12.86 6.98 -3.18
C SER A 305 13.25 7.56 -4.54
N LYS A 306 14.46 8.13 -4.63
CA LYS A 306 14.96 8.67 -5.90
C LYS A 306 15.02 7.60 -7.00
N ALA A 307 15.41 6.37 -6.64
CA ALA A 307 15.50 5.23 -7.56
C ALA A 307 14.13 4.83 -8.12
N GLU A 308 13.07 4.88 -7.31
CA GLU A 308 11.70 4.59 -7.75
C GLU A 308 11.06 5.76 -8.51
N ARG A 309 11.45 7.01 -8.25
CA ARG A 309 10.85 8.20 -8.88
C ARG A 309 11.49 8.59 -10.21
N THR A 310 12.73 8.17 -10.47
CA THR A 310 13.51 8.64 -11.63
C THR A 310 13.40 7.65 -12.79
N ALA A 311 12.35 7.79 -13.59
CA ALA A 311 12.14 7.02 -14.81
C ALA A 311 12.77 7.70 -16.04
N ALA A 312 12.81 7.01 -17.17
CA ALA A 312 13.28 7.57 -18.45
C ALA A 312 12.13 8.13 -19.30
N MET A 313 12.40 9.18 -20.08
CA MET A 313 11.57 9.58 -21.22
C MET A 313 12.47 9.79 -22.43
N PHE A 314 12.34 8.93 -23.43
CA PHE A 314 12.98 9.04 -24.73
C PHE A 314 11.94 9.44 -25.79
N ALA A 315 12.13 10.57 -26.45
CA ALA A 315 11.28 11.04 -27.53
C ALA A 315 12.06 11.01 -28.86
N TYR A 316 11.42 10.52 -29.92
CA TYR A 316 11.98 10.46 -31.27
C TYR A 316 11.00 10.94 -32.33
N ARG A 317 11.48 11.70 -33.32
CA ARG A 317 10.76 12.05 -34.55
C ARG A 317 11.74 12.14 -35.71
N GLY A 318 11.56 11.32 -36.75
CA GLY A 318 12.48 11.24 -37.89
C GLY A 318 12.56 12.52 -38.74
N ALA A 319 11.54 13.38 -38.68
CA ALA A 319 11.50 14.70 -39.31
C ALA A 319 12.03 15.83 -38.40
N GLY A 320 12.55 15.50 -37.22
CA GLY A 320 13.08 16.46 -36.23
C GLY A 320 12.01 17.09 -35.35
N PHE A 321 12.39 17.52 -34.16
CA PHE A 321 11.55 18.31 -33.25
C PHE A 321 11.74 19.82 -33.48
N GLY A 322 10.80 20.62 -32.95
CA GLY A 322 10.88 22.08 -32.93
C GLY A 322 11.78 22.64 -31.82
N GLY A 323 12.05 23.94 -31.92
CA GLY A 323 12.79 24.75 -30.94
C GLY A 323 14.29 24.92 -31.25
N GLN A 324 14.76 26.17 -31.26
CA GLN A 324 16.18 26.51 -31.15
C GLN A 324 16.41 27.18 -29.78
N SER A 325 17.45 26.78 -29.04
CA SER A 325 17.94 27.29 -27.73
C SER A 325 17.72 26.35 -26.51
N PRO A 326 18.31 26.64 -25.33
CA PRO A 326 19.39 25.92 -24.62
C PRO A 326 18.98 24.60 -23.92
N ASP A 327 17.75 24.15 -24.14
CA ASP A 327 17.06 23.06 -23.42
C ASP A 327 17.16 21.69 -24.13
N ILE A 328 18.13 21.53 -25.04
CA ILE A 328 18.38 20.31 -25.85
C ILE A 328 19.08 19.20 -25.02
N GLN A 329 19.34 19.44 -23.72
CA GLN A 329 20.19 18.58 -22.92
C GLN A 329 19.53 17.25 -22.54
N THR A 330 20.26 16.16 -22.81
CA THR A 330 20.05 14.85 -22.19
C THR A 330 20.08 14.98 -20.67
N GLY A 331 19.13 14.37 -19.97
CA GLY A 331 19.12 14.26 -18.51
C GLY A 331 18.48 15.42 -17.77
N ARG A 332 17.82 16.36 -18.45
CA ARG A 332 16.93 17.33 -17.80
C ARG A 332 15.81 16.61 -17.06
N GLU A 333 15.45 17.09 -15.87
CA GLU A 333 14.26 16.63 -15.15
C GLU A 333 12.98 17.27 -15.71
N VAL A 334 12.00 16.42 -16.04
CA VAL A 334 10.64 16.81 -16.46
C VAL A 334 9.62 15.96 -15.69
N GLN A 335 8.40 16.45 -15.49
CA GLN A 335 7.43 15.77 -14.61
C GLN A 335 6.47 14.91 -15.43
N GLN A 336 6.01 13.79 -14.88
CA GLN A 336 5.04 12.93 -15.57
C GLN A 336 3.72 13.61 -15.92
N THR A 337 3.30 14.54 -15.08
CA THR A 337 2.10 15.35 -15.32
C THR A 337 2.19 16.21 -16.58
N ASP A 338 3.40 16.48 -17.07
CA ASP A 338 3.63 17.26 -18.30
C ASP A 338 3.29 16.48 -19.57
N LEU A 339 3.12 15.15 -19.51
CA LEU A 339 2.88 14.32 -20.69
C LEU A 339 1.48 14.53 -21.30
N ALA A 340 0.42 14.47 -20.50
CA ALA A 340 -0.96 14.62 -20.98
C ALA A 340 -1.19 15.94 -21.76
N PRO A 341 -0.81 17.14 -21.26
CA PRO A 341 -0.93 18.37 -22.03
C PRO A 341 -0.02 18.40 -23.27
N THR A 342 1.14 17.74 -23.22
CA THR A 342 2.05 17.61 -24.37
C THR A 342 1.43 16.75 -25.48
N MET A 343 0.86 15.60 -25.13
CA MET A 343 0.13 14.76 -26.09
C MET A 343 -1.11 15.49 -26.63
N SER A 344 -1.83 16.24 -25.78
CA SER A 344 -2.96 17.08 -26.23
C SER A 344 -2.52 18.07 -27.30
N ALA A 345 -1.39 18.75 -27.09
CA ALA A 345 -0.84 19.67 -28.08
C ALA A 345 -0.47 18.97 -29.39
N ALA A 346 0.10 17.76 -29.35
CA ALA A 346 0.39 16.98 -30.56
C ALA A 346 -0.86 16.70 -31.41
N PHE A 347 -2.01 16.44 -30.77
CA PHE A 347 -3.29 16.19 -31.42
C PHE A 347 -4.11 17.46 -31.71
N GLY A 348 -3.58 18.66 -31.45
CA GLY A 348 -4.34 19.89 -31.64
C GLY A 348 -5.48 20.10 -30.62
N ARG A 349 -5.42 19.42 -29.47
CA ARG A 349 -6.45 19.44 -28.42
C ARG A 349 -6.00 20.28 -27.21
N PRO A 350 -6.94 20.87 -26.45
CA PRO A 350 -6.62 21.45 -25.15
C PRO A 350 -6.26 20.33 -24.15
N PRO A 351 -5.48 20.64 -23.09
CA PRO A 351 -5.22 19.68 -22.02
C PRO A 351 -6.50 19.13 -21.38
N PRO A 352 -6.49 17.90 -20.83
CA PRO A 352 -7.62 17.38 -20.08
C PRO A 352 -7.98 18.27 -18.89
N ALA A 353 -9.24 18.27 -18.48
CA ALA A 353 -9.75 19.13 -17.40
C ALA A 353 -8.94 19.05 -16.08
N PRO A 354 -8.46 17.88 -15.61
CA PRO A 354 -7.69 17.80 -14.37
C PRO A 354 -6.19 18.09 -14.54
N SER A 355 -5.72 18.42 -15.75
CA SER A 355 -4.30 18.60 -16.03
C SER A 355 -3.72 19.83 -15.31
N LEU A 356 -2.59 19.62 -14.62
CA LEU A 356 -1.73 20.65 -14.01
C LEU A 356 -0.31 20.63 -14.61
N GLY A 357 -0.15 19.94 -15.74
CA GLY A 357 1.10 19.76 -16.47
C GLY A 357 1.53 20.98 -17.29
N ASN A 358 2.83 21.10 -17.57
CA ASN A 358 3.37 22.02 -18.57
C ASN A 358 3.41 21.33 -19.94
N ILE A 359 3.37 22.11 -21.03
CA ILE A 359 3.58 21.58 -22.39
C ILE A 359 5.09 21.48 -22.67
N LEU A 360 5.56 20.29 -23.05
CA LEU A 360 6.94 20.02 -23.40
C LEU A 360 7.18 20.29 -24.90
N PHE A 361 7.29 21.57 -25.28
CA PHE A 361 7.61 21.96 -26.66
C PHE A 361 8.85 21.30 -27.28
N PRO A 362 9.94 20.98 -26.53
CA PRO A 362 11.12 20.33 -27.12
C PRO A 362 10.88 18.93 -27.71
N VAL A 363 9.74 18.30 -27.40
CA VAL A 363 9.34 16.99 -27.93
C VAL A 363 8.13 17.08 -28.87
N LEU A 364 7.80 18.28 -29.33
CA LEU A 364 6.75 18.54 -30.32
C LEU A 364 7.36 19.00 -31.65
N PRO A 365 6.63 18.87 -32.78
CA PRO A 365 7.07 19.42 -34.05
C PRO A 365 7.26 20.94 -33.98
N LYS A 366 8.04 21.50 -34.92
CA LYS A 366 8.21 22.95 -35.03
C LYS A 366 6.87 23.59 -35.41
N MET A 367 6.32 24.35 -34.47
CA MET A 367 5.10 25.13 -34.62
C MET A 367 5.43 26.59 -34.92
N THR A 368 4.48 27.31 -35.50
CA THR A 368 4.60 28.78 -35.62
C THR A 368 4.47 29.44 -34.24
N VAL A 369 4.88 30.71 -34.15
CA VAL A 369 4.65 31.52 -32.94
C VAL A 369 3.15 31.55 -32.59
N ALA A 370 2.27 31.64 -33.60
CA ALA A 370 0.83 31.70 -33.39
C ALA A 370 0.27 30.39 -32.81
N GLU A 371 0.66 29.25 -33.39
CA GLU A 371 0.27 27.92 -32.91
C GLU A 371 0.77 27.66 -31.48
N THR A 372 2.04 28.00 -31.20
CA THR A 372 2.62 27.86 -29.85
C THR A 372 1.84 28.69 -28.82
N LEU A 373 1.51 29.94 -29.15
CA LEU A 373 0.69 30.79 -28.30
C LEU A 373 -0.73 30.25 -28.12
N LEU A 374 -1.32 29.62 -29.13
CA LEU A 374 -2.63 28.99 -29.05
C LEU A 374 -2.63 27.85 -28.02
N HIS A 375 -1.65 26.96 -28.07
CA HIS A 375 -1.52 25.87 -27.11
C HIS A 375 -1.30 26.37 -25.68
N LEU A 376 -0.42 27.36 -25.48
CA LEU A 376 -0.21 27.99 -24.17
C LEU A 376 -1.47 28.65 -23.64
N THR A 377 -2.18 29.38 -24.50
CA THR A 377 -3.42 30.08 -24.13
C THR A 377 -4.52 29.09 -23.77
N ASN A 378 -4.65 27.99 -24.51
CA ASN A 378 -5.60 26.92 -24.17
C ASN A 378 -5.25 26.28 -22.83
N SER A 379 -3.97 25.99 -22.57
CA SER A 379 -3.54 25.45 -21.28
C SER A 379 -3.86 26.39 -20.13
N LEU A 380 -3.60 27.69 -20.28
CA LEU A 380 -3.92 28.68 -19.25
C LEU A 380 -5.43 28.83 -19.04
N LYS A 381 -6.23 28.80 -20.12
CA LYS A 381 -7.71 28.86 -20.04
C LYS A 381 -8.26 27.62 -19.32
N GLN A 382 -7.81 26.42 -19.68
CA GLN A 382 -8.22 25.17 -19.03
C GLN A 382 -7.87 25.19 -17.54
N VAL A 383 -6.65 25.58 -17.18
CA VAL A 383 -6.26 25.70 -15.77
C VAL A 383 -7.08 26.77 -15.06
N SER A 384 -7.33 27.92 -15.67
CA SER A 384 -8.17 28.97 -15.07
C SER A 384 -9.59 28.47 -14.77
N GLN A 385 -10.19 27.70 -15.69
CA GLN A 385 -11.48 27.04 -15.48
C GLN A 385 -11.41 26.01 -14.35
N TYR A 386 -10.38 25.16 -14.35
CA TYR A 386 -10.13 24.18 -13.29
C TYR A 386 -10.02 24.85 -11.92
N LEU A 387 -9.27 25.96 -11.81
CA LEU A 387 -9.13 26.73 -10.58
C LEU A 387 -10.47 27.28 -10.09
N VAL A 388 -11.29 27.87 -10.99
CA VAL A 388 -12.61 28.39 -10.63
C VAL A 388 -13.52 27.28 -10.12
N ARG A 389 -13.64 26.17 -10.86
CA ARG A 389 -14.48 25.02 -10.49
C ARG A 389 -14.02 24.39 -9.18
N TYR A 390 -12.71 24.29 -8.99
CA TYR A 390 -12.15 23.81 -7.73
C TYR A 390 -12.55 24.69 -6.55
N GLY A 391 -12.55 26.02 -6.69
CA GLY A 391 -12.97 26.95 -5.64
C GLY A 391 -14.47 26.92 -5.33
N GLU A 392 -15.31 26.56 -6.31
CA GLU A 392 -16.75 26.36 -6.11
C GLU A 392 -17.03 25.07 -5.33
N GLU A 393 -16.26 24.01 -5.61
CA GLU A 393 -16.51 22.67 -5.08
C GLU A 393 -15.69 22.29 -3.85
N SER A 394 -14.59 22.99 -3.59
CA SER A 394 -13.63 22.70 -2.54
C SER A 394 -13.15 23.98 -1.85
N GLN A 395 -13.06 23.94 -0.52
CA GLN A 395 -12.50 25.03 0.28
C GLN A 395 -11.06 24.76 0.76
N GLN A 396 -10.39 23.76 0.15
CA GLN A 396 -9.04 23.37 0.57
C GLN A 396 -7.96 24.39 0.13
N VAL A 397 -8.20 25.15 -0.95
CA VAL A 397 -7.36 26.32 -1.28
C VAL A 397 -8.08 27.56 -0.78
N SER A 398 -7.37 28.45 -0.06
CA SER A 398 -7.97 29.73 0.34
C SER A 398 -8.41 30.53 -0.89
N LEU A 399 -9.59 31.14 -0.81
CA LEU A 399 -10.16 31.93 -1.91
C LEU A 399 -9.20 33.03 -2.38
N ASP A 400 -8.43 33.64 -1.48
CA ASP A 400 -7.43 34.66 -1.82
C ASP A 400 -6.28 34.10 -2.66
N ARG A 401 -5.76 32.92 -2.29
CA ARG A 401 -4.65 32.27 -3.01
C ARG A 401 -5.13 31.79 -4.38
N LEU A 402 -6.34 31.25 -4.44
CA LEU A 402 -6.98 30.85 -5.68
C LEU A 402 -7.25 32.05 -6.60
N ALA A 403 -7.78 33.16 -6.05
CA ALA A 403 -8.00 34.40 -6.78
C ALA A 403 -6.68 34.98 -7.34
N HIS A 404 -5.59 34.92 -6.58
CA HIS A 404 -4.27 35.31 -7.07
C HIS A 404 -3.82 34.47 -8.26
N LEU A 405 -3.96 33.13 -8.20
CA LEU A 405 -3.62 32.25 -9.32
C LEU A 405 -4.53 32.46 -10.54
N ILE A 406 -5.83 32.66 -10.33
CA ILE A 406 -6.78 32.98 -11.40
C ILE A 406 -6.43 34.31 -12.06
N ASN A 407 -6.07 35.33 -11.28
CA ASN A 407 -5.66 36.63 -11.83
C ASN A 407 -4.33 36.53 -12.58
N ALA A 408 -3.35 35.80 -12.05
CA ALA A 408 -2.07 35.59 -12.72
C ALA A 408 -2.22 34.81 -14.04
N THR A 409 -3.09 33.80 -14.08
CA THR A 409 -3.40 33.06 -15.34
C THR A 409 -4.09 33.97 -16.35
N ARG A 410 -5.06 34.78 -15.93
CA ARG A 410 -5.72 35.77 -16.80
C ARG A 410 -4.75 36.82 -17.36
N GLU A 411 -3.84 37.33 -16.53
CA GLU A 411 -2.83 38.30 -16.96
C GLU A 411 -1.91 37.70 -18.04
N GLN A 412 -1.51 36.43 -17.89
CA GLN A 412 -0.70 35.76 -18.91
C GLN A 412 -1.51 35.48 -20.19
N ILE A 413 -2.80 35.17 -20.10
CA ILE A 413 -3.68 35.01 -21.27
C ILE A 413 -3.75 36.33 -22.06
N GLU A 414 -3.94 37.47 -21.39
CA GLU A 414 -3.99 38.79 -22.03
C GLU A 414 -2.65 39.18 -22.68
N LYS A 415 -1.53 38.79 -22.07
CA LYS A 415 -0.19 39.02 -22.63
C LYS A 415 0.10 38.21 -23.90
N ALA A 416 -0.61 37.11 -24.15
CA ALA A 416 -0.36 36.27 -25.33
C ALA A 416 -0.47 37.08 -26.64
N ALA A 417 -1.41 38.03 -26.71
CA ALA A 417 -1.63 38.86 -27.90
C ALA A 417 -0.51 39.87 -28.19
N THR A 418 0.37 40.15 -27.23
CA THR A 418 1.49 41.10 -27.40
C THR A 418 2.76 40.45 -27.94
N VAL A 419 2.85 39.11 -27.87
CA VAL A 419 4.00 38.32 -28.32
C VAL A 419 4.00 38.23 -29.85
N LYS A 420 5.06 38.74 -30.48
CA LYS A 420 5.17 38.79 -31.95
C LYS A 420 6.41 38.12 -32.50
N THR A 421 7.51 38.12 -31.74
CA THR A 421 8.81 37.57 -32.17
C THR A 421 9.11 36.25 -31.45
N GLU A 422 10.05 35.48 -32.00
CA GLU A 422 10.54 34.24 -31.36
C GLU A 422 11.24 34.52 -30.03
N ASP A 423 11.96 35.65 -29.91
CA ASP A 423 12.62 36.06 -28.66
C ASP A 423 11.57 36.35 -27.58
N ASP A 424 10.51 37.10 -27.91
CA ASP A 424 9.39 37.36 -27.01
C ASP A 424 8.69 36.06 -26.59
N LEU A 425 8.52 35.12 -27.53
CA LEU A 425 7.91 33.82 -27.29
C LEU A 425 8.72 33.01 -26.28
N SER A 426 10.06 32.99 -26.40
CA SER A 426 10.93 32.25 -25.47
C SER A 426 10.79 32.74 -24.02
N ILE A 427 10.69 34.07 -23.82
CA ILE A 427 10.46 34.69 -22.52
C ILE A 427 9.05 34.36 -22.01
N TYR A 428 8.05 34.45 -22.88
CA TYR A 428 6.66 34.14 -22.54
C TYR A 428 6.49 32.67 -22.11
N VAL A 429 7.06 31.72 -22.86
CA VAL A 429 7.08 30.28 -22.51
C VAL A 429 7.68 30.08 -21.11
N SER A 430 8.80 30.72 -20.81
CA SER A 430 9.44 30.64 -19.49
C SER A 430 8.55 31.19 -18.37
N ASN A 431 7.85 32.30 -18.61
CA ASN A 431 6.92 32.90 -17.65
C ASN A 431 5.69 32.02 -17.39
N VAL A 432 5.11 31.44 -18.44
CA VAL A 432 3.97 30.52 -18.31
C VAL A 432 4.39 29.26 -17.55
N ARG A 433 5.58 28.71 -17.84
CA ARG A 433 6.11 27.56 -17.12
C ARG A 433 6.25 27.83 -15.62
N LEU A 434 6.82 28.98 -15.24
CA LEU A 434 6.96 29.36 -13.84
C LEU A 434 5.60 29.50 -13.14
N LEU A 435 4.60 30.05 -13.82
CA LEU A 435 3.24 30.16 -13.30
C LEU A 435 2.60 28.78 -13.09
N MET A 436 2.72 27.89 -14.08
CA MET A 436 2.20 26.53 -14.01
C MET A 436 2.88 25.70 -12.91
N ASP A 437 4.19 25.85 -12.74
CA ASP A 437 4.93 25.24 -11.63
C ASP A 437 4.42 25.74 -10.27
N ASN A 438 4.13 27.03 -10.15
CA ASN A 438 3.53 27.60 -8.94
C ASN A 438 2.11 27.03 -8.68
N VAL A 439 1.25 26.96 -9.70
CA VAL A 439 -0.08 26.32 -9.58
C VAL A 439 0.07 24.89 -9.07
N ARG A 440 0.95 24.10 -9.66
CA ARG A 440 1.20 22.71 -9.24
C ARG A 440 1.69 22.61 -7.80
N ILE A 441 2.60 23.49 -7.37
CA ILE A 441 3.10 23.52 -5.99
C ILE A 441 1.95 23.81 -5.02
N VAL A 442 1.09 24.79 -5.32
CA VAL A 442 -0.09 25.08 -4.49
C VAL A 442 -0.99 23.87 -4.35
N PHE A 443 -1.30 23.18 -5.45
CA PHE A 443 -2.15 21.99 -5.42
C PHE A 443 -1.49 20.80 -4.73
N ARG A 444 -0.17 20.63 -4.87
CA ARG A 444 0.60 19.61 -4.14
C ARG A 444 0.56 19.84 -2.63
N GLU A 445 0.59 21.09 -2.16
CA GLU A 445 0.43 21.39 -0.73
C GLU A 445 -0.98 21.09 -0.23
N VAL A 446 -1.99 21.36 -1.06
CA VAL A 446 -3.42 21.27 -0.68
C VAL A 446 -3.94 19.83 -0.72
N TRP A 447 -3.42 18.98 -1.61
CA TRP A 447 -3.73 17.54 -1.61
C TRP A 447 -3.09 16.76 -0.45
N VAL A 448 -2.39 17.47 0.43
CA VAL A 448 -1.94 17.00 1.75
C VAL A 448 -2.78 17.65 2.87
N GLU A 449 -3.93 18.28 2.59
CA GLU A 449 -4.84 18.71 3.66
C GLU A 449 -5.64 17.54 4.22
N PHE A 450 -5.89 17.61 5.54
CA PHE A 450 -6.49 16.54 6.33
C PHE A 450 -7.79 17.04 6.98
N ASP A 451 -8.80 16.18 7.12
CA ASP A 451 -9.97 16.47 7.96
C ASP A 451 -9.59 16.30 9.43
N THR A 452 -9.06 17.39 9.97
CA THR A 452 -8.61 17.50 11.36
C THR A 452 -9.72 17.18 12.36
N VAL A 453 -10.98 17.47 12.06
CA VAL A 453 -12.10 17.23 12.97
C VAL A 453 -12.36 15.73 13.10
N SER A 454 -12.40 15.00 11.98
CA SER A 454 -12.56 13.54 12.01
C SER A 454 -11.37 12.84 12.64
N MET A 455 -10.14 13.30 12.36
CA MET A 455 -8.93 12.80 13.03
C MET A 455 -8.99 13.01 14.55
N LEU A 456 -9.36 14.20 15.02
CA LEU A 456 -9.46 14.52 16.46
C LEU A 456 -10.56 13.71 17.15
N ARG A 457 -11.73 13.54 16.50
CA ARG A 457 -12.81 12.67 17.00
C ARG A 457 -12.35 11.22 17.10
N ALA A 458 -11.63 10.71 16.11
CA ALA A 458 -11.09 9.36 16.13
C ALA A 458 -10.04 9.16 17.26
N LEU A 459 -9.13 10.12 17.45
CA LEU A 459 -8.17 10.10 18.57
C LEU A 459 -8.88 10.10 19.92
N LEU A 460 -9.95 10.89 20.07
CA LEU A 460 -10.80 10.89 21.26
C LEU A 460 -11.43 9.52 21.51
N LEU A 461 -11.99 8.88 20.48
CA LEU A 461 -12.59 7.56 20.60
C LEU A 461 -11.54 6.51 20.99
N LEU A 462 -10.36 6.52 20.35
CA LEU A 462 -9.27 5.61 20.68
C LEU A 462 -8.83 5.75 22.14
N ILE A 463 -8.58 6.97 22.62
CA ILE A 463 -8.11 7.17 23.99
C ILE A 463 -9.17 6.78 25.03
N LEU A 464 -10.46 7.06 24.78
CA LEU A 464 -11.55 6.65 25.67
C LEU A 464 -11.66 5.12 25.76
N VAL A 465 -11.63 4.43 24.62
CA VAL A 465 -11.70 2.96 24.55
C VAL A 465 -10.50 2.35 25.26
N ILE A 466 -9.28 2.85 25.01
CA ILE A 466 -8.06 2.39 25.68
C ILE A 466 -8.15 2.61 27.19
N PHE A 467 -8.53 3.81 27.62
CA PHE A 467 -8.56 4.20 29.03
C PHE A 467 -9.54 3.36 29.86
N PHE A 468 -10.81 3.26 29.43
CA PHE A 468 -11.80 2.50 30.19
C PHE A 468 -11.54 1.00 30.18
N ASN A 469 -11.07 0.43 29.05
CA ASN A 469 -10.73 -0.99 29.00
C ASN A 469 -9.47 -1.30 29.82
N TRP A 470 -8.50 -0.38 29.90
CA TRP A 470 -7.37 -0.47 30.81
C TRP A 470 -7.83 -0.54 32.27
N LEU A 471 -8.78 0.33 32.69
CA LEU A 471 -9.38 0.27 34.03
C LEU A 471 -10.12 -1.04 34.30
N ILE A 472 -10.81 -1.59 33.30
CA ILE A 472 -11.51 -2.87 33.45
C ILE A 472 -10.53 -4.03 33.71
N VAL A 473 -9.41 -4.10 32.98
CA VAL A 473 -8.46 -5.23 33.12
C VAL A 473 -7.46 -5.06 34.26
N GLU A 474 -7.01 -3.84 34.53
CA GLU A 474 -6.04 -3.56 35.61
C GLU A 474 -6.72 -3.25 36.95
N GLY A 475 -7.89 -2.62 36.91
CA GLY A 475 -8.64 -2.23 38.10
C GLY A 475 -9.47 -3.38 38.66
N ILE A 476 -10.42 -3.91 37.88
CA ILE A 476 -11.41 -4.88 38.40
C ILE A 476 -10.73 -6.22 38.76
N PRO A 477 -10.87 -6.74 39.99
CA PRO A 477 -10.36 -8.05 40.37
C PRO A 477 -10.88 -9.17 39.45
N ILE A 478 -10.00 -10.09 39.06
CA ILE A 478 -10.32 -11.16 38.09
C ILE A 478 -11.46 -12.08 38.58
N GLU A 479 -11.63 -12.20 39.89
CA GLU A 479 -12.67 -12.98 40.55
C GLU A 479 -14.08 -12.36 40.35
N ARG A 480 -14.16 -11.04 40.13
CA ARG A 480 -15.43 -10.33 39.91
C ARG A 480 -15.88 -10.39 38.43
N LEU A 481 -14.95 -10.60 37.49
CA LEU A 481 -15.25 -10.62 36.05
C LEU A 481 -16.32 -11.66 35.66
N PRO A 482 -16.28 -12.94 36.10
CA PRO A 482 -17.32 -13.90 35.76
C PRO A 482 -18.74 -13.44 36.11
N ASN A 483 -18.91 -12.68 37.20
CA ASN A 483 -20.21 -12.17 37.63
C ASN A 483 -20.70 -11.03 36.74
N ILE A 484 -19.81 -10.12 36.34
CA ILE A 484 -20.10 -9.05 35.38
C ILE A 484 -20.57 -9.65 34.05
N PHE A 485 -19.87 -10.68 33.56
CA PHE A 485 -20.18 -11.33 32.30
C PHE A 485 -21.37 -12.31 32.37
N ALA A 486 -21.80 -12.68 33.58
CA ALA A 486 -23.06 -13.37 33.80
C ALA A 486 -24.27 -12.42 33.86
N SER A 487 -24.03 -11.11 34.07
CA SER A 487 -25.07 -10.07 34.07
C SER A 487 -25.57 -9.72 32.67
N THR A 488 -26.53 -8.78 32.60
CA THR A 488 -27.06 -8.24 31.34
C THR A 488 -26.13 -7.22 30.68
N PHE A 489 -25.02 -6.81 31.31
CA PHE A 489 -24.15 -5.73 30.82
C PHE A 489 -23.76 -5.85 29.33
N VAL A 490 -23.25 -7.01 28.90
CA VAL A 490 -22.84 -7.23 27.51
C VAL A 490 -24.03 -7.18 26.57
N SER A 491 -25.15 -7.81 26.93
CA SER A 491 -26.37 -7.78 26.11
C SER A 491 -26.96 -6.37 26.00
N CYS A 492 -26.96 -5.60 27.09
CA CYS A 492 -27.38 -4.20 27.09
C CYS A 492 -26.48 -3.36 26.18
N GLY A 493 -25.16 -3.52 26.24
CA GLY A 493 -24.24 -2.80 25.36
C GLY A 493 -24.47 -3.07 23.88
N LEU A 494 -24.66 -4.34 23.50
CA LEU A 494 -24.96 -4.71 22.11
C LEU A 494 -26.32 -4.16 21.63
N ILE A 495 -27.34 -4.20 22.49
CA ILE A 495 -28.66 -3.61 22.18
C ILE A 495 -28.54 -2.10 22.03
N SER A 496 -27.83 -1.42 22.94
CA SER A 496 -27.58 0.02 22.84
C SER A 496 -26.90 0.37 21.52
N MET A 497 -25.88 -0.39 21.09
CA MET A 497 -25.25 -0.18 19.79
C MET A 497 -26.24 -0.34 18.62
N ALA A 498 -27.06 -1.40 18.62
CA ALA A 498 -28.05 -1.62 17.57
C ALA A 498 -29.07 -0.47 17.49
N ILE A 499 -29.47 0.08 18.65
CA ILE A 499 -30.33 1.27 18.72
C ILE A 499 -29.61 2.48 18.14
N CYS A 500 -28.34 2.73 18.49
CA CYS A 500 -27.55 3.85 17.95
C CYS A 500 -27.49 3.81 16.42
N VAL A 501 -27.16 2.64 15.87
CA VAL A 501 -27.09 2.42 14.42
C VAL A 501 -28.46 2.72 13.79
N SER A 502 -29.53 2.17 14.34
CA SER A 502 -30.90 2.38 13.84
C SER A 502 -31.30 3.86 13.87
N VAL A 503 -30.97 4.58 14.95
CA VAL A 503 -31.23 6.02 15.08
C VAL A 503 -30.43 6.80 14.05
N CYS A 504 -29.14 6.53 13.86
CA CYS A 504 -28.32 7.21 12.86
C CYS A 504 -28.86 7.03 11.43
N TYR A 505 -29.25 5.80 11.05
CA TYR A 505 -29.88 5.55 9.75
C TYR A 505 -31.23 6.25 9.61
N THR A 506 -32.01 6.35 10.69
CA THR A 506 -33.29 7.07 10.69
C THR A 506 -33.07 8.57 10.50
N VAL A 507 -32.14 9.18 11.23
CA VAL A 507 -31.79 10.61 11.11
C VAL A 507 -31.22 10.93 9.72
N PHE A 508 -30.40 10.02 9.16
CA PHE A 508 -29.91 10.12 7.78
C PHE A 508 -31.06 10.07 6.76
N HIS A 509 -32.04 9.18 6.94
CA HIS A 509 -33.22 9.11 6.07
C HIS A 509 -34.05 10.40 6.06
N PHE A 510 -34.05 11.16 7.16
CA PHE A 510 -34.69 12.47 7.26
C PHE A 510 -33.78 13.64 6.84
N GLU A 511 -32.63 13.37 6.21
CA GLU A 511 -31.68 14.38 5.71
C GLU A 511 -31.13 15.34 6.79
N LEU A 512 -31.19 14.94 8.06
CA LEU A 512 -30.65 15.70 9.20
C LEU A 512 -29.17 15.38 9.50
N LEU A 513 -28.64 14.36 8.83
CA LEU A 513 -27.25 13.92 8.97
C LEU A 513 -26.67 13.76 7.55
N GLU A 514 -25.59 14.48 7.26
CA GLU A 514 -24.93 14.41 5.95
C GLU A 514 -24.15 13.10 5.77
N ASP A 515 -23.49 12.60 6.83
CA ASP A 515 -22.68 11.39 6.78
C ASP A 515 -23.08 10.36 7.85
N VAL A 516 -23.75 9.30 7.41
CA VAL A 516 -24.21 8.21 8.28
C VAL A 516 -23.07 7.39 8.86
N HIS A 517 -21.95 7.21 8.14
CA HIS A 517 -20.83 6.42 8.61
C HIS A 517 -20.14 7.09 9.79
N HIS A 518 -19.84 8.39 9.66
CA HIS A 518 -19.28 9.19 10.75
C HIS A 518 -20.23 9.25 11.95
N GLY A 519 -21.54 9.42 11.72
CA GLY A 519 -22.55 9.43 12.77
C GLY A 519 -22.63 8.11 13.56
N VAL A 520 -22.59 6.96 12.86
CA VAL A 520 -22.61 5.64 13.50
C VAL A 520 -21.35 5.40 14.33
N ILE A 521 -20.17 5.68 13.80
CA ILE A 521 -18.90 5.45 14.50
C ILE A 521 -18.83 6.31 15.77
N LEU A 522 -19.16 7.60 15.66
CA LEU A 522 -19.11 8.52 16.78
C LEU A 522 -20.13 8.16 17.87
N SER A 523 -21.39 7.90 17.50
CA SER A 523 -22.45 7.57 18.46
C SER A 523 -22.19 6.25 19.18
N THR A 524 -21.84 5.19 18.44
CA THR A 524 -21.54 3.87 19.03
C THR A 524 -20.29 3.93 19.90
N GLY A 525 -19.27 4.70 19.50
CA GLY A 525 -18.06 4.92 20.28
C GLY A 525 -18.29 5.64 21.60
N LEU A 526 -19.03 6.76 21.58
CA LEU A 526 -19.34 7.55 22.78
C LEU A 526 -20.26 6.80 23.75
N ILE A 527 -21.31 6.13 23.25
CA ILE A 527 -22.22 5.35 24.09
C ILE A 527 -21.52 4.14 24.70
N SER A 528 -20.65 3.47 23.93
CA SER A 528 -19.84 2.37 24.49
C SER A 528 -18.88 2.87 25.58
N SER A 529 -18.24 4.02 25.36
CA SER A 529 -17.37 4.66 26.35
C SER A 529 -18.15 5.00 27.62
N ALA A 530 -19.34 5.58 27.49
CA ALA A 530 -20.23 5.89 28.62
C ALA A 530 -20.65 4.62 29.40
N LEU A 531 -21.01 3.54 28.71
CA LEU A 531 -21.36 2.26 29.35
C LEU A 531 -20.18 1.65 30.10
N THR A 532 -18.98 1.67 29.52
CA THR A 532 -17.77 1.21 30.20
C THR A 532 -17.38 2.10 31.38
N CYS A 533 -17.63 3.41 31.30
CA CYS A 533 -17.46 4.36 32.41
C CYS A 533 -18.39 4.02 33.58
N VAL A 534 -19.68 3.77 33.29
CA VAL A 534 -20.65 3.33 34.31
C VAL A 534 -20.19 2.02 34.96
N LEU A 535 -19.71 1.05 34.19
CA LEU A 535 -19.17 -0.19 34.73
C LEU A 535 -17.99 0.06 35.68
N VAL A 536 -17.07 0.95 35.31
CA VAL A 536 -15.93 1.36 36.15
C VAL A 536 -16.42 1.99 37.45
N ILE A 537 -17.41 2.89 37.39
CA ILE A 537 -18.00 3.54 38.58
C ILE A 537 -18.66 2.51 39.49
N MET A 538 -19.44 1.58 38.94
CA MET A 538 -20.13 0.53 39.71
C MET A 538 -19.18 -0.41 40.45
N HIS A 539 -17.94 -0.55 39.98
CA HIS A 539 -16.92 -1.41 40.59
C HIS A 539 -15.74 -0.62 41.18
N TRP A 540 -15.93 0.68 41.41
CA TRP A 540 -14.88 1.58 41.93
C TRP A 540 -14.34 1.14 43.29
N ASP A 541 -15.17 0.53 44.13
CA ASP A 541 -14.78 -0.07 45.42
C ASP A 541 -13.65 -1.11 45.23
N GLY A 542 -13.82 -2.03 44.28
CA GLY A 542 -12.84 -3.09 44.01
C GLY A 542 -11.59 -2.56 43.33
N ILE A 543 -11.73 -1.56 42.46
CA ILE A 543 -10.61 -0.91 41.77
C ILE A 543 -9.74 -0.17 42.78
N SER A 544 -10.35 0.70 43.59
CA SER A 544 -9.64 1.50 44.60
C SER A 544 -8.99 0.62 45.68
N GLN A 545 -9.68 -0.43 46.15
CA GLN A 545 -9.11 -1.40 47.07
C GLN A 545 -7.89 -2.12 46.47
N ARG A 546 -7.98 -2.61 45.24
CA ARG A 546 -6.87 -3.29 44.56
C ARG A 546 -5.67 -2.36 44.37
N TRP A 547 -5.88 -1.09 44.05
CA TRP A 547 -4.81 -0.12 43.91
C TRP A 547 -4.19 0.28 45.25
N TYR A 548 -4.98 0.32 46.31
CA TYR A 548 -4.51 0.58 47.67
C TYR A 548 -3.65 -0.60 48.20
N GLU A 549 -4.12 -1.83 48.03
CA GLU A 549 -3.43 -3.05 48.50
C GLU A 549 -2.26 -3.46 47.58
N GLY A 550 -2.34 -3.13 46.30
CA GLY A 550 -1.44 -3.62 45.27
C GLY A 550 -0.23 -2.73 45.01
N ARG A 551 0.94 -3.09 45.56
CA ARG A 551 2.22 -2.62 44.99
C ARG A 551 2.59 -3.47 43.78
N SER A 552 2.44 -2.92 42.58
CA SER A 552 2.88 -3.62 41.36
C SER A 552 4.39 -3.88 41.43
N PRO A 553 4.84 -5.14 41.25
CA PRO A 553 6.26 -5.46 41.28
C PRO A 553 7.04 -4.71 40.19
N ILE A 554 8.35 -4.58 40.38
CA ILE A 554 9.19 -3.76 39.49
C ILE A 554 9.14 -4.22 38.04
N TYR A 555 9.08 -5.54 37.79
CA TYR A 555 9.00 -6.10 36.44
C TYR A 555 7.70 -5.74 35.70
N GLU A 556 6.58 -5.55 36.41
CA GLU A 556 5.32 -5.09 35.80
C GLU A 556 5.35 -3.60 35.44
N ARG A 557 6.00 -2.78 36.27
CA ARG A 557 6.21 -1.35 35.96
C ARG A 557 7.16 -1.19 34.78
N PHE A 558 8.26 -1.96 34.76
CA PHE A 558 9.20 -1.98 33.65
C PHE A 558 8.53 -2.39 32.34
N ALA A 559 7.73 -3.46 32.34
CA ALA A 559 7.05 -3.92 31.12
C ALA A 559 6.08 -2.88 30.54
N ARG A 560 5.29 -2.22 31.40
CA ARG A 560 4.40 -1.12 30.97
C ARG A 560 5.19 0.06 30.45
N GLY A 561 6.27 0.45 31.13
CA GLY A 561 7.18 1.51 30.69
C GLY A 561 7.83 1.20 29.34
N ALA A 562 8.30 -0.03 29.14
CA ALA A 562 8.88 -0.50 27.89
C ALA A 562 7.87 -0.44 26.72
N LEU A 563 6.62 -0.87 26.95
CA LEU A 563 5.58 -0.75 25.93
C LEU A 563 5.27 0.72 25.61
N MET A 564 5.09 1.58 26.62
CA MET A 564 4.83 3.01 26.40
C MET A 564 6.00 3.68 25.68
N ALA A 565 7.25 3.36 26.04
CA ALA A 565 8.44 3.85 25.34
C ALA A 565 8.42 3.42 23.87
N SER A 566 8.17 2.14 23.59
CA SER A 566 8.09 1.63 22.20
C SER A 566 6.98 2.30 21.38
N ALA A 567 5.91 2.78 22.01
CA ALA A 567 4.81 3.45 21.35
C ALA A 567 5.09 4.96 21.18
N ALA A 568 5.68 5.62 22.19
CA ALA A 568 6.03 7.04 22.16
C ALA A 568 7.12 7.34 21.13
N VAL A 569 8.04 6.38 20.93
CA VAL A 569 9.13 6.50 19.94
C VAL A 569 8.61 6.61 18.49
N LEU A 570 7.37 6.18 18.21
CA LEU A 570 6.71 6.37 16.91
C LEU A 570 6.51 7.85 16.52
N LEU A 571 6.75 8.78 17.44
CA LEU A 571 6.78 10.23 17.19
C LEU A 571 8.05 10.70 16.48
N SER A 572 9.09 9.86 16.36
CA SER A 572 10.39 10.25 15.81
C SER A 572 10.77 9.46 14.55
N ASN A 573 11.21 10.17 13.51
CA ASN A 573 11.63 9.60 12.23
C ASN A 573 12.90 8.74 12.34
N SER A 574 13.91 9.16 13.10
CA SER A 574 15.19 8.44 13.25
C SER A 574 15.02 7.04 13.84
N TYR A 575 13.99 6.86 14.66
CA TYR A 575 13.75 5.63 15.39
C TYR A 575 12.91 4.61 14.63
N ILE A 576 12.05 5.06 13.72
CA ILE A 576 11.25 4.16 12.87
C ILE A 576 12.15 3.23 12.06
N ILE A 577 13.37 3.68 11.74
CA ILE A 577 14.41 2.89 11.09
C ILE A 577 14.87 1.71 11.97
N GLU A 578 15.10 1.94 13.27
CA GLU A 578 15.67 0.95 14.19
C GLU A 578 14.66 0.13 15.01
N GLU A 579 13.38 0.32 14.76
CA GLU A 579 12.28 -0.24 15.55
C GLU A 579 12.35 -1.76 15.72
N GLY A 580 12.71 -2.52 14.69
CA GLY A 580 12.84 -3.98 14.80
C GLY A 580 13.91 -4.40 15.83
N ALA A 581 15.03 -3.68 15.90
CA ALA A 581 16.07 -3.93 16.91
C ALA A 581 15.57 -3.56 18.31
N GLU A 582 14.84 -2.46 18.44
CA GLU A 582 14.30 -2.02 19.73
C GLU A 582 13.25 -2.98 20.27
N LEU A 583 12.29 -3.39 19.44
CA LEU A 583 11.23 -4.32 19.83
C LEU A 583 11.80 -5.67 20.29
N SER A 584 12.82 -6.18 19.60
CA SER A 584 13.52 -7.40 20.04
C SER A 584 14.29 -7.21 21.35
N PHE A 585 14.96 -6.06 21.54
CA PHE A 585 15.63 -5.75 22.80
C PHE A 585 14.64 -5.62 23.97
N LEU A 586 13.52 -4.94 23.77
CA LEU A 586 12.49 -4.76 24.78
C LEU A 586 11.79 -6.09 25.11
N ALA A 587 11.46 -6.91 24.11
CA ALA A 587 10.89 -8.25 24.33
C ALA A 587 11.84 -9.14 25.16
N LEU A 588 13.15 -9.15 24.82
CA LEU A 588 14.17 -9.87 25.59
C LEU A 588 14.30 -9.36 27.02
N SER A 589 14.28 -8.04 27.20
CA SER A 589 14.42 -7.39 28.50
C SER A 589 13.23 -7.70 29.41
N VAL A 590 12.00 -7.57 28.91
CA VAL A 590 10.79 -7.88 29.69
C VAL A 590 10.77 -9.36 30.07
N LEU A 591 11.05 -10.28 29.14
CA LEU A 591 11.13 -11.71 29.46
C LEU A 591 12.25 -12.00 30.47
N GLY A 592 13.37 -11.29 30.37
CA GLY A 592 14.49 -11.37 31.30
C GLY A 592 14.10 -10.99 32.72
N THR A 593 13.33 -9.92 32.90
CA THR A 593 12.81 -9.54 34.24
C THR A 593 11.87 -10.59 34.82
N ILE A 594 11.05 -11.25 34.00
CA ILE A 594 10.19 -12.37 34.41
C ILE A 594 11.04 -13.57 34.81
N ALA A 595 12.03 -13.95 33.99
CA ALA A 595 12.93 -15.07 34.26
C ALA A 595 13.77 -14.84 35.53
N TRP A 596 14.27 -13.62 35.73
CA TRP A 596 14.98 -13.19 36.93
C TRP A 596 14.10 -13.35 38.18
N ASN A 597 12.84 -12.89 38.12
CA ASN A 597 11.90 -13.01 39.22
C ASN A 597 11.54 -14.48 39.54
N ILE A 598 11.55 -15.37 38.54
CA ILE A 598 11.37 -16.81 38.77
C ILE A 598 12.58 -17.42 39.49
N GLY A 599 13.79 -16.90 39.24
CA GLY A 599 15.00 -17.25 40.01
C GLY A 599 15.49 -18.69 39.84
N THR A 600 15.17 -19.36 38.73
CA THR A 600 15.63 -20.75 38.47
C THR A 600 16.58 -20.83 37.28
N ILE A 601 17.55 -21.75 37.34
CA ILE A 601 18.48 -22.02 36.23
C ILE A 601 17.71 -22.36 34.94
N LYS A 602 16.62 -23.13 35.05
CA LYS A 602 15.76 -23.47 33.91
C LYS A 602 15.19 -22.22 33.24
N ALA A 603 14.63 -21.28 34.01
CA ALA A 603 14.10 -20.03 33.47
C ALA A 603 15.20 -19.18 32.81
N PHE A 604 16.39 -19.11 33.42
CA PHE A 604 17.55 -18.45 32.84
C PHE A 604 17.98 -19.08 31.51
N THR A 605 18.09 -20.42 31.43
CA THR A 605 18.47 -21.11 30.19
C THR A 605 17.45 -20.90 29.06
N LEU A 606 16.15 -20.87 29.38
CA LEU A 606 15.10 -20.58 28.41
C LEU A 606 15.18 -19.14 27.90
N TRP A 607 15.48 -18.18 28.78
CA TRP A 607 15.69 -16.78 28.40
C TRP A 607 16.94 -16.60 27.52
N VAL A 608 18.05 -17.27 27.84
CA VAL A 608 19.25 -17.26 26.97
C VAL A 608 18.94 -17.84 25.59
N GLY A 609 18.24 -18.98 25.53
CA GLY A 609 17.80 -19.57 24.26
C GLY A 609 16.87 -18.65 23.47
N PHE A 610 16.00 -17.91 24.17
CA PHE A 610 15.13 -16.90 23.56
C PHE A 610 15.95 -15.76 22.96
N GLY A 611 16.94 -15.23 23.69
CA GLY A 611 17.87 -14.22 23.16
C GLY A 611 18.64 -14.70 21.94
N ALA A 612 19.18 -15.92 21.96
CA ALA A 612 19.87 -16.51 20.80
C ALA A 612 18.93 -16.63 19.59
N THR A 613 17.67 -17.02 19.80
CA THR A 613 16.66 -17.10 18.74
C THR A 613 16.38 -15.74 18.12
N LEU A 614 16.23 -14.68 18.94
CA LEU A 614 16.01 -13.32 18.44
C LEU A 614 17.24 -12.78 17.69
N VAL A 615 18.45 -13.07 18.15
CA VAL A 615 19.69 -12.68 17.45
C VAL A 615 19.76 -13.32 16.07
N ILE A 616 19.45 -14.61 15.96
CA ILE A 616 19.42 -15.30 14.66
C ILE A 616 18.30 -14.74 13.78
N SER A 617 17.13 -14.43 14.34
CA SER A 617 16.02 -13.91 13.55
C SER A 617 16.29 -12.49 13.03
N ARG A 618 17.15 -11.70 13.70
CA ARG A 618 17.61 -10.40 13.18
C ARG A 618 18.39 -10.53 11.86
N SER A 619 18.99 -11.69 11.59
CA SER A 619 19.63 -11.95 10.31
C SER A 619 18.64 -11.95 9.14
N TYR A 620 17.33 -12.02 9.39
CA TYR A 620 16.26 -11.94 8.37
C TYR A 620 15.68 -10.54 8.18
N ARG A 621 16.18 -9.54 8.92
CA ARG A 621 15.70 -8.15 8.81
C ARG A 621 15.98 -7.63 7.39
N GLY A 622 14.98 -7.01 6.78
CA GLY A 622 15.16 -6.29 5.51
C GLY A 622 15.95 -5.01 5.71
N CYS A 623 16.17 -4.24 4.65
CA CYS A 623 16.80 -2.93 4.71
C CYS A 623 15.79 -1.85 4.33
N ARG A 624 15.76 -0.69 5.01
CA ARG A 624 14.97 0.44 4.53
C ARG A 624 15.80 1.28 3.56
N GLU A 625 15.13 1.87 2.58
CA GLU A 625 15.75 2.74 1.57
C GLU A 625 16.46 3.95 2.20
N GLU A 626 15.95 4.49 3.32
CA GLU A 626 16.58 5.65 3.99
C GLU A 626 17.88 5.29 4.72
N GLN A 627 18.22 4.01 4.84
CA GLN A 627 19.47 3.53 5.45
C GLN A 627 20.63 3.48 4.46
N GLY A 628 20.39 3.69 3.15
CA GLY A 628 21.43 3.58 2.12
C GLY A 628 21.94 2.14 1.95
N ASP A 629 23.27 1.95 2.00
CA ASP A 629 23.94 0.65 1.84
C ASP A 629 23.67 -0.27 3.05
N CYS A 630 22.53 -0.94 3.02
CA CYS A 630 22.17 -1.96 3.98
C CYS A 630 22.12 -3.34 3.31
N TRP A 631 22.65 -4.34 4.02
CA TRP A 631 22.75 -5.72 3.53
C TRP A 631 21.48 -6.51 3.84
N THR A 632 20.84 -7.06 2.80
CA THR A 632 19.75 -8.02 3.00
C THR A 632 20.30 -9.34 3.52
N SER A 633 19.62 -9.83 4.55
CA SER A 633 19.66 -11.19 5.12
C SER A 633 20.24 -12.33 4.26
N ILE A 634 20.98 -13.23 4.92
CA ILE A 634 21.37 -14.57 4.44
C ILE A 634 20.14 -15.27 3.84
N GLY A 635 20.03 -15.29 2.51
CA GLY A 635 18.95 -16.03 1.86
C GLY A 635 18.33 -15.40 0.64
N VAL A 636 18.51 -14.10 0.42
CA VAL A 636 18.20 -13.46 -0.87
C VAL A 636 19.52 -13.44 -1.64
N GLY A 637 19.65 -14.24 -2.69
CA GLY A 637 20.75 -14.01 -3.64
C GLY A 637 20.58 -12.63 -4.28
N SER A 638 21.58 -12.12 -5.01
CA SER A 638 21.49 -10.88 -5.80
C SER A 638 20.42 -10.92 -6.93
N THR A 639 19.50 -11.88 -6.87
CA THR A 639 18.65 -12.41 -7.93
C THR A 639 17.19 -12.62 -7.46
N GLY A 640 16.77 -12.06 -6.32
CA GLY A 640 15.39 -12.21 -5.79
C GLY A 640 14.92 -13.65 -5.49
N GLN A 641 15.74 -14.67 -5.78
CA GLN A 641 15.47 -16.07 -5.46
C GLN A 641 15.99 -16.41 -4.06
N ALA A 642 15.24 -17.27 -3.36
CA ALA A 642 15.75 -17.98 -2.20
C ALA A 642 17.08 -18.65 -2.58
N SER A 643 18.15 -18.38 -1.84
CA SER A 643 19.41 -19.07 -2.04
C SER A 643 19.26 -20.58 -1.79
N ARG A 644 20.16 -21.41 -2.33
CA ARG A 644 20.21 -22.86 -2.00
C ARG A 644 20.14 -23.08 -0.49
N THR A 645 20.89 -22.28 0.23
CA THR A 645 20.95 -22.29 1.69
C THR A 645 19.60 -21.96 2.30
N ALA A 646 18.91 -20.91 1.83
CA ALA A 646 17.58 -20.55 2.31
C ALA A 646 16.56 -21.66 2.05
N LEU A 647 16.57 -22.28 0.86
CA LEU A 647 15.68 -23.41 0.56
C LEU A 647 15.95 -24.60 1.49
N VAL A 648 17.21 -24.99 1.69
CA VAL A 648 17.56 -26.09 2.60
C VAL A 648 17.12 -25.78 4.03
N MET A 649 17.32 -24.54 4.49
CA MET A 649 16.86 -24.07 5.80
C MET A 649 15.34 -24.08 5.91
N ALA A 650 14.61 -23.70 4.87
CA ALA A 650 13.15 -23.73 4.83
C ALA A 650 12.61 -25.15 4.90
N LEU A 651 13.16 -26.06 4.09
CA LEU A 651 12.80 -27.48 4.11
C LEU A 651 13.12 -28.11 5.47
N GLY A 652 14.31 -27.83 6.02
CA GLY A 652 14.72 -28.34 7.32
C GLY A 652 13.87 -27.82 8.48
N SER A 653 13.57 -26.52 8.50
CA SER A 653 12.73 -25.91 9.55
C SER A 653 11.28 -26.40 9.50
N MET A 654 10.68 -26.49 8.30
CA MET A 654 9.35 -27.06 8.12
C MET A 654 9.32 -28.55 8.50
N ALA A 655 10.31 -29.34 8.06
CA ALA A 655 10.42 -30.75 8.42
C ALA A 655 10.56 -30.98 9.94
N ALA A 656 11.30 -30.11 10.64
CA ALA A 656 11.42 -30.18 12.09
C ALA A 656 10.07 -29.95 12.78
N VAL A 657 9.31 -28.92 12.36
CA VAL A 657 7.97 -28.65 12.91
C VAL A 657 7.02 -29.83 12.63
N VAL A 658 7.04 -30.36 11.40
CA VAL A 658 6.26 -31.54 10.99
C VAL A 658 6.60 -32.77 11.85
N ALA A 659 7.88 -33.03 12.10
CA ALA A 659 8.34 -34.16 12.92
C ALA A 659 7.87 -34.03 14.38
N ILE A 660 7.95 -32.83 14.96
CA ILE A 660 7.46 -32.54 16.32
C ILE A 660 5.94 -32.68 16.38
N ALA A 661 5.21 -32.11 15.40
CA ALA A 661 3.75 -32.15 15.34
C ALA A 661 3.24 -33.59 15.27
N ARG A 662 3.86 -34.44 14.44
CA ARG A 662 3.53 -35.88 14.33
C ARG A 662 3.58 -36.60 15.68
N ARG A 663 4.53 -36.25 16.55
CA ARG A 663 4.74 -36.93 17.83
C ARG A 663 3.77 -36.47 18.94
N HIS A 664 3.30 -35.23 18.87
CA HIS A 664 2.63 -34.58 20.02
C HIS A 664 1.20 -34.10 19.77
N VAL A 665 0.71 -34.11 18.52
CA VAL A 665 -0.57 -33.46 18.14
C VAL A 665 -1.67 -34.46 17.75
N GLY A 666 -1.41 -35.77 17.91
CA GLY A 666 -2.40 -36.83 17.70
C GLY A 666 -2.93 -36.89 16.27
N TRP A 667 -4.22 -37.23 16.09
CA TRP A 667 -4.83 -37.38 14.76
C TRP A 667 -4.81 -36.07 13.94
N ARG A 668 -5.01 -34.92 14.59
CA ARG A 668 -4.95 -33.58 13.97
C ARG A 668 -3.55 -33.22 13.47
N GLY A 669 -2.53 -33.83 14.08
CA GLY A 669 -1.14 -33.72 13.62
C GLY A 669 -0.95 -34.20 12.19
N HIS A 670 -1.77 -35.13 11.68
CA HIS A 670 -1.67 -35.61 10.30
C HIS A 670 -1.96 -34.51 9.29
N GLY A 671 -2.93 -33.62 9.56
CA GLY A 671 -3.23 -32.50 8.67
C GLY A 671 -2.10 -31.46 8.64
N VAL A 672 -1.52 -31.15 9.81
CA VAL A 672 -0.34 -30.29 9.92
C VAL A 672 0.85 -30.90 9.15
N VAL A 673 1.07 -32.21 9.30
CA VAL A 673 2.12 -32.94 8.58
C VAL A 673 1.89 -32.91 7.07
N LEU A 674 0.68 -33.22 6.60
CA LEU A 674 0.36 -33.24 5.17
C LEU A 674 0.50 -31.84 4.56
N ALA A 675 -0.05 -30.80 5.20
CA ALA A 675 0.11 -29.42 4.72
C ALA A 675 1.61 -29.03 4.64
N GLY A 676 2.38 -29.32 5.69
CA GLY A 676 3.83 -29.05 5.69
C GLY A 676 4.59 -29.80 4.59
N LEU A 677 4.23 -31.06 4.29
CA LEU A 677 4.84 -31.82 3.19
C LEU A 677 4.51 -31.22 1.82
N PHE A 678 3.26 -30.79 1.60
CA PHE A 678 2.87 -30.11 0.36
C PHE A 678 3.59 -28.76 0.21
N ALA A 679 3.76 -28.01 1.30
CA ALA A 679 4.55 -26.77 1.31
C ALA A 679 6.02 -27.02 0.92
N CYS A 680 6.67 -28.04 1.52
CA CYS A 680 8.03 -28.44 1.16
C CYS A 680 8.13 -28.87 -0.31
N ALA A 681 7.19 -29.66 -0.80
CA ALA A 681 7.17 -30.12 -2.19
C ALA A 681 6.96 -28.96 -3.17
N HIS A 682 6.10 -28.00 -2.81
CA HIS A 682 5.90 -26.76 -3.57
C HIS A 682 7.21 -26.00 -3.74
N TRP A 683 7.95 -25.75 -2.65
CA TRP A 683 9.23 -25.04 -2.74
C TRP A 683 10.30 -25.85 -3.50
N ALA A 684 10.40 -27.16 -3.26
CA ALA A 684 11.37 -28.01 -3.93
C ALA A 684 11.13 -28.06 -5.46
N LEU A 685 9.88 -28.19 -5.91
CA LEU A 685 9.55 -28.20 -7.34
C LEU A 685 9.54 -26.81 -7.97
N GLY A 686 9.25 -25.75 -7.22
CA GLY A 686 9.32 -24.38 -7.71
C GLY A 686 10.75 -23.89 -7.96
N TRP A 687 11.75 -24.54 -7.33
CA TRP A 687 13.14 -24.10 -7.34
C TRP A 687 14.09 -24.99 -8.17
N GLY A 688 13.66 -26.19 -8.58
CA GLY A 688 14.48 -27.11 -9.37
C GLY A 688 14.57 -26.75 -10.86
N ALA A 689 15.70 -27.04 -11.51
CA ALA A 689 15.93 -26.84 -12.96
C ALA A 689 15.00 -27.66 -13.89
N LEU A 690 14.22 -28.58 -13.33
CA LEU A 690 13.21 -29.41 -14.01
C LEU A 690 11.77 -29.09 -13.53
N GLY A 691 11.61 -28.02 -12.75
CA GLY A 691 10.36 -27.62 -12.13
C GLY A 691 9.35 -27.08 -13.12
N SER A 692 8.11 -27.57 -13.07
CA SER A 692 7.00 -26.95 -13.78
C SER A 692 6.28 -25.97 -12.84
N PRO A 693 6.21 -24.66 -13.16
CA PRO A 693 5.46 -23.67 -12.38
C PRO A 693 4.01 -24.10 -12.13
N SER A 694 3.39 -24.75 -13.13
CA SER A 694 2.04 -25.29 -13.01
C SER A 694 1.90 -26.33 -11.90
N ARG A 695 2.85 -27.26 -11.79
CA ARG A 695 2.86 -28.32 -10.76
C ARG A 695 3.15 -27.75 -9.37
N SER A 696 4.09 -26.81 -9.31
CA SER A 696 4.40 -26.10 -8.06
C SER A 696 3.16 -25.39 -7.50
N ARG A 697 2.39 -24.68 -8.35
CA ARG A 697 1.12 -24.04 -7.95
C ARG A 697 0.07 -25.05 -7.48
N GLN A 698 -0.05 -26.20 -8.13
CA GLN A 698 -0.98 -27.25 -7.69
C GLN A 698 -0.64 -27.78 -6.29
N LEU A 699 0.65 -27.91 -5.96
CA LEU A 699 1.07 -28.32 -4.62
C LEU A 699 0.78 -27.25 -3.56
N ALA A 700 1.00 -25.97 -3.86
CA ALA A 700 0.60 -24.88 -2.98
C ALA A 700 -0.91 -24.91 -2.71
N ARG A 701 -1.73 -25.06 -3.76
CA ARG A 701 -3.19 -25.21 -3.65
C ARG A 701 -3.58 -26.43 -2.80
N GLY A 702 -2.90 -27.55 -2.96
CA GLY A 702 -3.08 -28.74 -2.12
C GLY A 702 -2.83 -28.44 -0.64
N SER A 703 -1.77 -27.71 -0.33
CA SER A 703 -1.49 -27.25 1.04
C SER A 703 -2.60 -26.35 1.59
N TRP A 704 -3.06 -25.35 0.82
CA TRP A 704 -4.16 -24.47 1.21
C TRP A 704 -5.47 -25.20 1.46
N LEU A 705 -5.81 -26.18 0.62
CA LEU A 705 -6.99 -27.04 0.81
C LEU A 705 -6.91 -27.82 2.12
N ILE A 706 -5.74 -28.40 2.43
CA ILE A 706 -5.53 -29.11 3.69
C ILE A 706 -5.67 -28.14 4.87
N LEU A 707 -5.03 -26.97 4.81
CA LEU A 707 -5.15 -25.94 5.84
C LEU A 707 -6.62 -25.56 6.11
N GLY A 708 -7.38 -25.22 5.06
CA GLY A 708 -8.80 -24.89 5.16
C GLY A 708 -9.62 -26.02 5.79
N SER A 709 -9.41 -27.27 5.35
CA SER A 709 -10.09 -28.43 5.93
C SER A 709 -9.75 -28.62 7.42
N MET A 710 -8.49 -28.40 7.81
CA MET A 710 -8.06 -28.55 9.20
C MET A 710 -8.61 -27.45 10.10
N PHE A 711 -8.72 -26.20 9.61
CA PHE A 711 -9.38 -25.12 10.35
C PHE A 711 -10.85 -25.44 10.64
N VAL A 712 -11.57 -26.08 9.73
CA VAL A 712 -12.94 -26.57 9.98
C VAL A 712 -12.93 -27.67 11.05
N LEU A 713 -12.00 -28.63 10.95
CA LEU A 713 -11.90 -29.74 11.90
C LEU A 713 -11.43 -29.34 13.31
N LEU A 714 -10.84 -28.16 13.50
CA LEU A 714 -10.53 -27.61 14.82
C LEU A 714 -11.79 -27.56 15.70
N TRP A 715 -12.94 -27.21 15.11
CA TRP A 715 -14.21 -27.09 15.81
C TRP A 715 -14.86 -28.42 16.18
N LYS A 716 -14.28 -29.57 15.80
CA LYS A 716 -14.71 -30.85 16.35
C LYS A 716 -14.39 -30.90 17.85
N ARG A 717 -15.39 -31.05 18.70
CA ARG A 717 -15.22 -30.91 20.17
C ARG A 717 -14.23 -31.94 20.73
N GLU A 718 -13.26 -31.45 21.51
CA GLU A 718 -12.25 -32.27 22.19
C GLU A 718 -12.66 -32.57 23.64
N ARG A 719 -12.30 -33.76 24.13
CA ARG A 719 -12.61 -34.18 25.50
C ARG A 719 -11.63 -33.63 26.54
N PHE A 720 -10.41 -33.27 26.12
CA PHE A 720 -9.29 -32.95 27.02
C PHE A 720 -8.98 -31.43 27.14
N GLY A 721 -9.94 -30.58 26.76
CA GLY A 721 -9.82 -29.11 26.88
C GLY A 721 -9.28 -28.40 25.63
N ALA A 722 -8.96 -27.11 25.77
CA ALA A 722 -8.65 -26.21 24.66
C ALA A 722 -7.18 -26.19 24.20
N ILE A 723 -6.24 -26.72 25.00
CA ILE A 723 -4.80 -26.59 24.75
C ILE A 723 -4.39 -27.22 23.42
N LEU A 724 -4.80 -28.47 23.15
CA LEU A 724 -4.46 -29.16 21.91
C LEU A 724 -5.04 -28.45 20.66
N PRO A 725 -6.33 -28.08 20.60
CA PRO A 725 -6.88 -27.25 19.52
C PRO A 725 -6.09 -25.96 19.30
N LEU A 726 -5.71 -25.24 20.36
CA LEU A 726 -4.94 -24.00 20.26
C LEU A 726 -3.55 -24.22 19.67
N ILE A 727 -2.84 -25.29 20.09
CA ILE A 727 -1.53 -25.65 19.50
C ILE A 727 -1.68 -25.96 18.01
N VAL A 728 -2.68 -26.77 17.63
CA VAL A 728 -2.94 -27.09 16.21
C VAL A 728 -3.22 -25.81 15.43
N CYS A 729 -4.05 -24.93 15.98
CA CYS A 729 -4.39 -23.64 15.38
C CYS A 729 -3.14 -22.79 15.10
N SER A 730 -2.26 -22.63 16.09
CA SER A 730 -0.98 -21.91 15.90
C SER A 730 -0.07 -22.58 14.87
N LEU A 731 0.01 -23.91 14.84
CA LEU A 731 0.82 -24.63 13.84
C LEU A 731 0.26 -24.51 12.41
N LEU A 732 -1.06 -24.49 12.25
CA LEU A 732 -1.70 -24.24 10.95
C LEU A 732 -1.42 -22.82 10.47
N PHE A 733 -1.53 -21.82 11.35
CA PHE A 733 -1.16 -20.44 11.00
C PHE A 733 0.33 -20.28 10.69
N PHE A 734 1.21 -20.99 11.39
CA PHE A 734 2.64 -21.04 11.04
C PHE A 734 2.84 -21.56 9.61
N ILE A 735 2.22 -22.68 9.22
CA ILE A 735 2.35 -23.22 7.86
C ILE A 735 1.77 -22.24 6.84
N ALA A 736 0.61 -21.65 7.13
CA ALA A 736 -0.03 -20.68 6.26
C ALA A 736 0.86 -19.43 6.05
N ASN A 737 1.47 -18.91 7.11
CA ASN A 737 2.38 -17.77 7.04
C ASN A 737 3.71 -18.15 6.35
N ALA A 738 4.27 -19.33 6.62
CA ALA A 738 5.47 -19.81 5.94
C ALA A 738 5.25 -19.96 4.42
N LEU A 739 4.07 -20.44 3.99
CA LEU A 739 3.71 -20.53 2.57
C LEU A 739 3.75 -19.19 1.88
N VAL A 740 3.11 -18.16 2.46
CA VAL A 740 3.08 -16.81 1.87
C VAL A 740 4.44 -16.11 1.95
N LEU A 741 5.22 -16.30 3.02
CA LEU A 741 6.58 -15.78 3.12
C LEU A 741 7.56 -16.40 2.09
N GLY A 742 7.24 -17.57 1.55
CA GLY A 742 8.10 -18.32 0.64
C GLY A 742 9.35 -18.88 1.31
N ALA A 743 10.13 -19.65 0.54
CA ALA A 743 11.31 -20.35 1.06
C ALA A 743 12.40 -19.41 1.62
N SER A 744 12.50 -18.16 1.15
CA SER A 744 13.47 -17.18 1.63
C SER A 744 13.26 -16.82 3.09
N PHE A 745 11.99 -16.63 3.50
CA PHE A 745 11.63 -16.14 4.83
C PHE A 745 10.91 -17.18 5.71
N ALA A 746 10.51 -18.34 5.18
CA ALA A 746 9.92 -19.43 5.97
C ALA A 746 10.74 -19.83 7.23
N PRO A 747 12.09 -19.87 7.23
CA PRO A 747 12.86 -20.14 8.45
C PRO A 747 12.65 -19.09 9.55
N SER A 748 12.44 -17.83 9.19
CA SER A 748 12.18 -16.76 10.14
C SER A 748 10.85 -16.95 10.89
N ALA A 749 9.82 -17.45 10.19
CA ALA A 749 8.57 -17.84 10.82
C ALA A 749 8.76 -18.98 11.85
N ALA A 750 9.65 -19.93 11.56
CA ALA A 750 9.98 -21.01 12.48
C ALA A 750 10.74 -20.50 13.71
N LEU A 751 11.63 -19.52 13.54
CA LEU A 751 12.28 -18.82 14.66
C LEU A 751 11.27 -18.05 15.51
N GLY A 752 10.28 -17.39 14.89
CA GLY A 752 9.18 -16.74 15.60
C GLY A 752 8.36 -17.73 16.43
N LEU A 753 8.02 -18.90 15.87
CA LEU A 753 7.36 -19.99 16.59
C LEU A 753 8.20 -20.50 17.78
N LEU A 754 9.52 -20.68 17.58
CA LEU A 754 10.44 -21.09 18.63
C LEU A 754 10.54 -20.04 19.75
N ALA A 755 10.65 -18.76 19.40
CA ALA A 755 10.68 -17.66 20.36
C ALA A 755 9.39 -17.64 21.21
N GLY A 756 8.23 -17.77 20.57
CA GLY A 756 6.94 -17.89 21.26
C GLY A 756 6.89 -19.10 22.20
N TYR A 757 7.38 -20.27 21.75
CA TYR A 757 7.45 -21.48 22.58
C TYR A 757 8.35 -21.30 23.81
N LEU A 758 9.53 -20.68 23.66
CA LEU A 758 10.46 -20.43 24.77
C LEU A 758 9.84 -19.47 25.79
N ALA A 759 9.22 -18.38 25.32
CA ALA A 759 8.50 -17.43 26.17
C ALA A 759 7.32 -18.09 26.91
N LEU A 760 6.52 -18.92 26.24
CA LEU A 760 5.42 -19.69 26.87
C LEU A 760 5.91 -20.58 28.01
N ASN A 761 7.08 -21.23 27.85
CA ASN A 761 7.65 -22.08 28.88
C ASN A 761 8.14 -21.26 30.08
N VAL A 762 8.76 -20.10 29.88
CA VAL A 762 9.12 -19.17 30.97
C VAL A 762 7.86 -18.72 31.74
N VAL A 763 6.81 -18.27 31.03
CA VAL A 763 5.55 -17.83 31.65
C VAL A 763 4.90 -18.96 32.45
N SER A 764 4.98 -20.21 31.97
CA SER A 764 4.41 -21.36 32.68
C SER A 764 5.06 -21.64 34.05
N MET A 765 6.27 -21.12 34.28
CA MET A 765 7.04 -21.28 35.50
C MET A 765 6.77 -20.18 36.54
N MET A 766 6.00 -19.14 36.20
CA MET A 766 5.62 -18.08 37.15
C MET A 766 4.83 -18.67 38.33
N LYS A 767 5.18 -18.24 39.55
CA LYS A 767 4.55 -18.64 40.82
C LYS A 767 4.31 -17.41 41.70
N ASN A 768 3.37 -17.52 42.64
CA ASN A 768 3.12 -16.48 43.65
C ASN A 768 3.62 -16.96 45.03
N GLY A 769 4.70 -16.36 45.54
CA GLY A 769 5.20 -16.63 46.89
C GLY A 769 5.42 -18.12 47.24
N ASN A 770 5.21 -18.48 48.51
CA ASN A 770 5.54 -19.80 49.07
C ASN A 770 4.43 -20.87 49.02
N SER A 771 3.21 -20.63 48.49
CA SER A 771 2.27 -21.75 48.22
C SER A 771 1.13 -21.44 47.22
N LYS A 772 0.76 -22.50 46.47
CA LYS A 772 -0.35 -22.69 45.50
C LYS A 772 -0.32 -21.89 44.19
N PHE A 773 -0.44 -22.62 43.09
CA PHE A 773 -0.62 -22.11 41.73
C PHE A 773 -1.82 -21.16 41.65
N SER A 774 -1.64 -19.95 41.09
CA SER A 774 -2.73 -19.04 40.74
C SER A 774 -2.66 -18.64 39.28
N LEU A 775 -3.80 -18.76 38.58
CA LEU A 775 -3.94 -18.34 37.19
C LEU A 775 -3.81 -16.81 37.05
N SER A 776 -4.11 -16.05 38.11
CA SER A 776 -4.01 -14.59 38.13
C SER A 776 -2.58 -14.07 37.92
N THR A 777 -1.56 -14.79 38.42
CA THR A 777 -0.14 -14.43 38.27
C THR A 777 0.32 -14.46 36.80
N ARG A 778 -0.27 -15.35 35.99
CA ARG A 778 0.00 -15.44 34.55
C ARG A 778 -0.76 -14.39 33.73
N CYS A 779 -1.78 -13.77 34.30
CA CYS A 779 -2.59 -12.73 33.66
C CYS A 779 -2.05 -11.31 33.93
N SER A 780 -0.76 -11.19 34.26
CA SER A 780 -0.11 -9.91 34.53
C SER A 780 0.12 -9.11 33.25
N SER A 781 0.24 -7.80 33.41
CA SER A 781 0.51 -6.88 32.29
C SER A 781 1.90 -7.11 31.69
N SER A 782 2.85 -7.62 32.48
CA SER A 782 4.18 -7.99 31.99
C SER A 782 4.13 -9.11 30.93
N VAL A 783 3.26 -10.10 31.11
CA VAL A 783 3.07 -11.20 30.15
C VAL A 783 2.44 -10.68 28.85
N ALA A 784 1.39 -9.85 28.96
CA ALA A 784 0.74 -9.26 27.79
C ALA A 784 1.67 -8.32 27.01
N CYS A 785 2.41 -7.44 27.70
CA CYS A 785 3.38 -6.53 27.08
C CYS A 785 4.51 -7.30 26.39
N MET A 786 5.07 -8.33 27.04
CA MET A 786 6.10 -9.18 26.45
C MET A 786 5.61 -9.86 25.17
N TRP A 787 4.41 -10.44 25.21
CA TRP A 787 3.84 -11.13 24.05
C TRP A 787 3.50 -10.17 22.91
N ALA A 788 3.00 -8.97 23.23
CA ALA A 788 2.72 -7.92 22.25
C ALA A 788 4.02 -7.38 21.60
N LEU A 789 5.04 -7.06 22.39
CA LEU A 789 6.35 -6.62 21.86
C LEU A 789 6.98 -7.69 20.97
N LEU A 790 6.90 -8.96 21.37
CA LEU A 790 7.35 -10.07 20.55
C LEU A 790 6.56 -10.19 19.25
N ALA A 791 5.22 -10.11 19.30
CA ALA A 791 4.37 -10.17 18.13
C ALA A 791 4.63 -9.01 17.15
N SER A 792 4.81 -7.79 17.65
CA SER A 792 5.21 -6.63 16.85
C SER A 792 6.60 -6.81 16.25
N TYR A 793 7.55 -7.37 17.01
CA TYR A 793 8.88 -7.68 16.49
C TYR A 793 8.84 -8.68 15.33
N GLN A 794 7.97 -9.71 15.39
CA GLN A 794 7.93 -10.74 14.33
C GLN A 794 7.53 -10.20 12.95
N PHE A 795 6.88 -9.04 12.86
CA PHE A 795 6.73 -8.33 11.58
C PHE A 795 8.10 -8.03 10.96
N TYR A 796 9.00 -7.38 11.70
CA TYR A 796 10.38 -7.10 11.27
C TYR A 796 11.26 -8.35 11.21
N GLY A 797 11.03 -9.30 12.13
CA GLY A 797 11.75 -10.57 12.19
C GLY A 797 11.51 -11.47 10.99
N THR A 798 10.42 -11.24 10.24
CA THR A 798 10.10 -11.90 8.96
C THR A 798 10.54 -11.08 7.74
N GLY A 799 11.37 -10.05 7.97
CA GLY A 799 12.00 -9.24 6.93
C GLY A 799 11.14 -8.13 6.35
N HIS A 800 10.00 -7.82 6.97
CA HIS A 800 9.16 -6.70 6.54
C HIS A 800 9.67 -5.37 7.10
N HIS A 801 9.29 -4.30 6.42
CA HIS A 801 9.41 -2.93 6.87
C HIS A 801 8.08 -2.21 6.69
N ALA A 802 7.85 -1.18 7.51
CA ALA A 802 6.67 -0.37 7.41
C ALA A 802 6.80 0.67 6.28
N THR A 803 7.03 0.22 5.03
CA THR A 803 7.04 1.04 3.81
C THR A 803 6.30 0.32 2.68
N LEU A 804 5.65 1.06 1.79
CA LEU A 804 4.88 0.45 0.70
C LEU A 804 5.76 -0.30 -0.30
N GLY A 805 6.96 0.22 -0.57
CA GLY A 805 7.96 -0.45 -1.43
C GLY A 805 8.46 -1.80 -0.91
N HIS A 806 8.23 -2.16 0.36
CA HIS A 806 8.63 -3.46 0.92
C HIS A 806 7.49 -4.50 0.97
N VAL A 807 6.32 -4.18 0.42
CA VAL A 807 5.22 -5.16 0.35
C VAL A 807 5.54 -6.19 -0.72
N ARG A 808 5.63 -7.47 -0.33
CA ARG A 808 5.94 -8.55 -1.26
C ARG A 808 4.66 -9.07 -1.87
N TRP A 809 4.44 -8.82 -3.15
CA TRP A 809 3.19 -9.15 -3.83
C TRP A 809 3.08 -10.60 -4.32
N ALA A 810 4.16 -11.38 -4.30
CA ALA A 810 4.14 -12.79 -4.72
C ALA A 810 2.98 -13.65 -4.16
N PRO A 811 2.58 -13.53 -2.87
CA PRO A 811 1.46 -14.29 -2.30
C PRO A 811 0.10 -14.00 -2.96
N ALA A 812 -0.09 -12.80 -3.52
CA ALA A 812 -1.32 -12.39 -4.19
C ALA A 812 -1.75 -13.37 -5.28
N PHE A 813 -0.77 -14.08 -5.86
CA PHE A 813 -0.92 -14.93 -7.03
C PHE A 813 -0.86 -16.43 -6.70
N HIS A 814 -0.73 -16.82 -5.43
CA HIS A 814 -0.75 -18.25 -5.05
C HIS A 814 -2.07 -18.94 -5.44
N ALA A 815 -3.18 -18.20 -5.46
CA ALA A 815 -4.48 -18.71 -5.88
C ALA A 815 -4.65 -18.77 -7.41
N GLY A 816 -3.81 -18.08 -8.19
CA GLY A 816 -4.03 -17.76 -9.60
C GLY A 816 -4.44 -16.31 -9.78
N ASP A 817 -4.86 -15.94 -10.99
CA ASP A 817 -5.34 -14.59 -11.28
C ASP A 817 -6.68 -14.34 -10.54
N PRO A 818 -6.75 -13.28 -9.69
CA PRO A 818 -7.94 -12.94 -8.92
C PRO A 818 -9.18 -12.67 -9.79
N ASN A 819 -9.03 -12.29 -11.06
CA ASN A 819 -10.15 -11.88 -11.89
C ASN A 819 -10.87 -13.06 -12.57
N TYR A 820 -10.34 -14.28 -12.51
CA TYR A 820 -11.04 -15.47 -13.03
C TYR A 820 -12.28 -15.83 -12.21
N LEU A 821 -12.34 -15.44 -10.94
CA LEU A 821 -13.44 -15.78 -10.04
C LEU A 821 -13.87 -14.53 -9.25
N PRO A 822 -15.18 -14.30 -9.01
CA PRO A 822 -15.65 -13.18 -8.19
C PRO A 822 -15.05 -13.14 -6.77
N ILE A 823 -14.62 -14.28 -6.24
CA ILE A 823 -13.97 -14.38 -4.92
C ILE A 823 -12.47 -14.12 -4.95
N GLY A 824 -11.85 -14.07 -6.13
CA GLY A 824 -10.40 -13.99 -6.28
C GLY A 824 -9.78 -12.74 -5.65
N PRO A 825 -10.33 -11.52 -5.79
CA PRO A 825 -9.77 -10.34 -5.12
C PRO A 825 -9.74 -10.47 -3.60
N PHE A 826 -10.78 -11.06 -3.00
CA PHE A 826 -10.81 -11.33 -1.55
C PHE A 826 -9.75 -12.34 -1.13
N VAL A 827 -9.54 -13.40 -1.92
CA VAL A 827 -8.50 -14.39 -1.65
C VAL A 827 -7.11 -13.76 -1.75
N THR A 828 -6.85 -12.96 -2.78
CA THR A 828 -5.61 -12.22 -2.95
C THR A 828 -5.35 -11.27 -1.78
N GLY A 829 -6.34 -10.44 -1.42
CA GLY A 829 -6.24 -9.54 -0.26
C GLY A 829 -5.97 -10.29 1.05
N ALA A 830 -6.60 -11.45 1.25
CA ALA A 830 -6.34 -12.30 2.42
C ALA A 830 -4.93 -12.89 2.44
N LEU A 831 -4.38 -13.31 1.29
CA LEU A 831 -3.04 -13.85 1.18
C LEU A 831 -1.96 -12.78 1.43
N VAL A 832 -2.13 -11.58 0.88
CA VAL A 832 -1.23 -10.43 1.14
C VAL A 832 -1.34 -10.00 2.61
N SER A 833 -2.55 -9.92 3.16
CA SER A 833 -2.74 -9.61 4.58
C SER A 833 -2.10 -10.66 5.50
N LEU A 834 -2.12 -11.93 5.10
CA LEU A 834 -1.47 -13.02 5.84
C LEU A 834 0.06 -12.97 5.72
N GLU A 835 0.60 -12.47 4.62
CA GLU A 835 2.05 -12.26 4.47
C GLU A 835 2.52 -11.16 5.42
N LEU A 836 1.88 -9.99 5.36
CA LEU A 836 2.22 -8.84 6.18
C LEU A 836 1.93 -9.07 7.68
N PHE A 837 0.75 -9.60 8.01
CA PHE A 837 0.25 -9.60 9.40
C PHE A 837 -0.02 -10.99 9.99
N GLY A 838 0.41 -12.06 9.30
CA GLY A 838 0.18 -13.43 9.77
C GLY A 838 0.85 -13.76 11.10
N MET A 839 1.99 -13.13 11.41
CA MET A 839 2.65 -13.27 12.71
C MET A 839 1.86 -12.61 13.84
N PRO A 840 1.52 -11.31 13.80
CA PRO A 840 0.57 -10.70 14.75
C PRO A 840 -0.72 -11.51 14.94
N PHE A 841 -1.30 -12.01 13.84
CA PHE A 841 -2.47 -12.87 13.87
C PHE A 841 -2.23 -14.15 14.68
N MET A 842 -1.18 -14.90 14.34
CA MET A 842 -0.84 -16.17 14.99
C MET A 842 -0.57 -15.98 16.48
N PHE A 843 0.16 -14.93 16.86
CA PHE A 843 0.44 -14.60 18.25
C PHE A 843 -0.84 -14.20 19.00
N GLY A 844 -1.75 -13.47 18.36
CA GLY A 844 -3.09 -13.18 18.89
C GLY A 844 -3.89 -14.45 19.17
N ALA A 845 -3.94 -15.38 18.20
CA ALA A 845 -4.62 -16.67 18.36
C ALA A 845 -3.99 -17.56 19.44
N ALA A 846 -2.70 -17.38 19.72
CA ALA A 846 -1.96 -18.10 20.75
C ALA A 846 -2.07 -17.48 22.16
N VAL A 847 -2.62 -16.27 22.34
CA VAL A 847 -2.74 -15.62 23.66
C VAL A 847 -3.37 -16.54 24.73
N PRO A 848 -4.45 -17.31 24.47
CA PRO A 848 -5.01 -18.22 25.46
C PRO A 848 -4.02 -19.28 25.99
N LEU A 849 -3.01 -19.65 25.21
CA LEU A 849 -1.96 -20.57 25.67
C LEU A 849 -1.15 -19.95 26.82
N LEU A 850 -0.97 -18.64 26.90
CA LEU A 850 -0.24 -18.01 28.02
C LEU A 850 -0.91 -18.28 29.38
N ALA A 851 -2.25 -18.33 29.40
CA ALA A 851 -3.00 -18.75 30.59
C ALA A 851 -2.92 -20.26 30.80
N LEU A 852 -3.20 -21.04 29.75
CA LEU A 852 -3.52 -22.47 29.86
C LEU A 852 -2.31 -23.42 29.77
N TRP A 853 -1.18 -22.97 29.23
CA TRP A 853 -0.02 -23.81 28.93
C TRP A 853 0.71 -24.31 30.17
N GLY A 854 1.29 -25.52 30.06
CA GLY A 854 2.13 -26.14 31.06
C GLY A 854 1.41 -27.14 31.97
N ARG A 855 2.19 -27.94 32.71
CA ARG A 855 1.68 -28.99 33.60
C ARG A 855 1.13 -28.47 34.94
N ASN A 856 1.32 -27.18 35.21
CA ASN A 856 0.92 -26.56 36.47
C ASN A 856 -0.53 -26.07 36.37
N GLY A 857 -1.45 -26.75 37.06
CA GLY A 857 -2.67 -26.21 37.67
C GLY A 857 -3.78 -25.56 36.83
N ALA A 858 -3.59 -25.19 35.57
CA ALA A 858 -4.65 -24.55 34.77
C ALA A 858 -5.85 -25.48 34.59
N ALA A 859 -5.61 -26.77 34.36
CA ALA A 859 -6.64 -27.81 34.32
C ALA A 859 -7.34 -28.04 35.68
N ALA A 860 -6.71 -27.65 36.80
CA ALA A 860 -7.32 -27.69 38.13
C ALA A 860 -8.20 -26.47 38.43
N ALA A 861 -8.05 -25.38 37.67
CA ALA A 861 -8.94 -24.23 37.75
C ALA A 861 -10.27 -24.53 37.03
N GLY A 862 -11.38 -24.09 37.61
CA GLY A 862 -12.70 -24.29 37.01
C GLY A 862 -12.86 -23.57 35.65
N PRO A 863 -13.76 -24.04 34.77
CA PRO A 863 -14.03 -23.43 33.47
C PRO A 863 -14.25 -21.92 33.48
N ARG A 864 -14.93 -21.39 34.52
CA ARG A 864 -15.19 -19.96 34.68
C ARG A 864 -13.92 -19.15 34.88
N THR A 865 -13.03 -19.63 35.74
CA THR A 865 -11.74 -18.98 36.04
C THR A 865 -10.80 -19.04 34.84
N GLN A 866 -10.79 -20.17 34.11
CA GLN A 866 -10.05 -20.29 32.86
C GLN A 866 -10.51 -19.27 31.83
N MET A 867 -11.82 -19.11 31.63
CA MET A 867 -12.37 -18.13 30.68
C MET A 867 -12.07 -16.69 31.09
N ALA A 868 -12.18 -16.35 32.37
CA ALA A 868 -11.83 -15.00 32.85
C ALA A 868 -10.36 -14.67 32.61
N ALA A 869 -9.45 -15.61 32.88
CA ALA A 869 -8.01 -15.44 32.62
C ALA A 869 -7.70 -15.24 31.13
N VAL A 870 -8.32 -16.05 30.27
CA VAL A 870 -8.15 -15.93 28.81
C VAL A 870 -8.68 -14.60 28.32
N PHE A 871 -9.86 -14.18 28.77
CA PHE A 871 -10.42 -12.87 28.46
C PHE A 871 -9.50 -11.73 28.89
N THR A 872 -9.03 -11.74 30.15
CA THR A 872 -8.13 -10.70 30.68
C THR A 872 -6.85 -10.59 29.87
N LEU A 873 -6.22 -11.71 29.50
CA LEU A 873 -5.02 -11.68 28.67
C LEU A 873 -5.29 -11.23 27.23
N CYS A 874 -6.36 -11.70 26.59
CA CYS A 874 -6.73 -11.26 25.25
C CYS A 874 -6.99 -9.75 25.19
N LEU A 875 -7.74 -9.21 26.16
CA LEU A 875 -8.04 -7.79 26.21
C LEU A 875 -6.79 -6.96 26.52
N LYS A 876 -5.91 -7.41 27.43
CA LYS A 876 -4.62 -6.75 27.68
C LYS A 876 -3.70 -6.75 26.46
N PHE A 877 -3.63 -7.87 25.73
CA PHE A 877 -2.85 -7.97 24.50
C PHE A 877 -3.41 -7.03 23.43
N GLY A 878 -4.73 -7.00 23.22
CA GLY A 878 -5.39 -6.06 22.32
C GLY A 878 -5.14 -4.60 22.68
N LEU A 879 -5.16 -4.26 23.98
CA LEU A 879 -4.80 -2.92 24.47
C LEU A 879 -3.37 -2.52 24.12
N CYS A 880 -2.42 -3.46 24.12
CA CYS A 880 -1.03 -3.15 23.76
C CYS A 880 -0.92 -2.68 22.31
N PHE A 881 -1.65 -3.33 21.38
CA PHE A 881 -1.72 -2.91 19.98
C PHE A 881 -2.52 -1.61 19.81
N ALA A 882 -3.63 -1.46 20.53
CA ALA A 882 -4.43 -0.24 20.49
C ALA A 882 -3.62 1.01 20.90
N VAL A 883 -2.78 0.91 21.94
CA VAL A 883 -1.89 2.01 22.35
C VAL A 883 -0.90 2.37 21.25
N ARG A 884 -0.31 1.38 20.57
CA ARG A 884 0.63 1.63 19.46
C ARG A 884 -0.05 2.32 18.29
N VAL A 885 -1.23 1.87 17.90
CA VAL A 885 -2.04 2.52 16.85
C VAL A 885 -2.42 3.94 17.24
N PHE A 886 -2.85 4.16 18.49
CA PHE A 886 -3.14 5.51 18.99
C PHE A 886 -1.91 6.43 18.89
N MET A 887 -0.73 5.96 19.32
CA MET A 887 0.50 6.75 19.20
C MET A 887 0.92 6.98 17.74
N SER A 888 0.71 6.00 16.85
CA SER A 888 0.96 6.17 15.42
C SER A 888 0.00 7.19 14.78
N ALA A 889 -1.28 7.15 15.14
CA ALA A 889 -2.28 8.12 14.68
C ALA A 889 -2.00 9.53 15.23
N LEU A 890 -1.61 9.63 16.51
CA LEU A 890 -1.18 10.88 17.11
C LEU A 890 0.08 11.43 16.42
N SER A 891 1.05 10.57 16.11
CA SER A 891 2.25 10.92 15.35
C SER A 891 1.92 11.44 13.96
N ALA A 892 1.07 10.72 13.21
CA ALA A 892 0.58 11.16 11.91
C ALA A 892 -0.18 12.50 11.98
N THR A 893 -0.90 12.76 13.07
CA THR A 893 -1.59 14.04 13.31
C THR A 893 -0.61 15.19 13.57
N ILE A 894 0.41 14.96 14.39
CA ILE A 894 1.43 15.97 14.70
C ILE A 894 2.28 16.28 13.46
N HIS A 895 2.65 15.24 12.72
CA HIS A 895 3.54 15.32 11.55
C HIS A 895 2.79 15.43 10.22
N CYS A 896 1.50 15.74 10.25
CA CYS A 896 0.65 15.79 9.06
C CYS A 896 1.22 16.73 7.97
N ARG A 897 1.92 17.81 8.37
CA ARG A 897 2.58 18.76 7.46
C ARG A 897 4.09 18.55 7.30
N HIS A 898 4.62 17.45 7.83
CA HIS A 898 6.05 17.14 7.75
C HIS A 898 6.39 16.53 6.39
N LEU A 899 7.57 16.84 5.83
CA LEU A 899 8.00 16.37 4.51
C LEU A 899 7.94 14.83 4.37
N MET A 900 8.22 14.11 5.46
CA MET A 900 8.24 12.63 5.52
C MET A 900 6.88 12.00 5.88
N ILE A 901 5.76 12.73 5.82
CA ILE A 901 4.43 12.19 6.14
C ILE A 901 4.11 10.97 5.27
N TRP A 902 4.41 11.03 3.98
CA TRP A 902 4.10 9.97 3.02
C TRP A 902 5.14 8.84 2.97
N GLY A 903 6.43 9.12 3.21
CA GLY A 903 7.45 8.07 3.27
C GLY A 903 7.54 7.29 4.58
N VAL A 904 7.21 7.92 5.71
CA VAL A 904 7.48 7.36 7.04
C VAL A 904 6.21 7.19 7.86
N PHE A 905 5.48 8.28 8.12
CA PHE A 905 4.40 8.26 9.11
C PHE A 905 3.11 7.60 8.61
N THR A 906 2.72 7.84 7.35
CA THR A 906 1.55 7.23 6.72
C THR A 906 1.72 5.71 6.57
N PRO A 907 2.81 5.18 5.97
CA PRO A 907 3.05 3.75 5.95
C PRO A 907 3.05 3.17 7.36
N LYS A 908 3.72 3.81 8.33
CA LYS A 908 3.74 3.33 9.70
C LYS A 908 2.35 3.18 10.30
N LEU A 909 1.48 4.17 10.11
CA LEU A 909 0.09 4.10 10.55
C LEU A 909 -0.66 2.94 9.90
N LEU A 910 -0.50 2.72 8.58
CA LEU A 910 -1.13 1.62 7.86
C LEU A 910 -0.70 0.25 8.41
N PHE A 911 0.61 0.05 8.61
CA PHE A 911 1.14 -1.23 9.11
C PHE A 911 0.78 -1.47 10.58
N GLU A 912 0.84 -0.46 11.46
CA GLU A 912 0.38 -0.62 12.85
C GLU A 912 -1.12 -0.91 12.93
N SER A 913 -1.92 -0.27 12.07
CA SER A 913 -3.37 -0.51 11.99
C SER A 913 -3.67 -1.93 11.51
N GLY A 914 -2.99 -2.40 10.47
CA GLY A 914 -3.12 -3.78 9.97
C GLY A 914 -2.64 -4.83 10.99
N ALA A 915 -1.52 -4.58 11.67
CA ALA A 915 -1.03 -5.45 12.74
C ALA A 915 -1.99 -5.50 13.93
N CYS A 916 -2.60 -4.38 14.31
CA CYS A 916 -3.63 -4.31 15.33
C CYS A 916 -4.89 -5.10 14.92
N ALA A 917 -5.39 -4.91 13.70
CA ALA A 917 -6.53 -5.65 13.17
C ALA A 917 -6.28 -7.18 13.21
N ALA A 918 -5.11 -7.61 12.74
CA ALA A 918 -4.70 -9.00 12.74
C ALA A 918 -4.56 -9.58 14.16
N ALA A 919 -3.95 -8.82 15.08
CA ALA A 919 -3.81 -9.18 16.48
C ALA A 919 -5.18 -9.35 17.16
N LEU A 920 -6.10 -8.39 16.98
CA LEU A 920 -7.46 -8.42 17.51
C LEU A 920 -8.24 -9.63 16.96
N LEU A 921 -8.23 -9.82 15.64
CA LEU A 921 -8.89 -10.97 14.99
C LEU A 921 -8.33 -12.30 15.50
N GLY A 922 -7.00 -12.41 15.61
CA GLY A 922 -6.32 -13.54 16.22
C GLY A 922 -6.81 -13.81 17.65
N THR A 923 -6.89 -12.79 18.51
CA THR A 923 -7.38 -12.98 19.89
C THR A 923 -8.82 -13.47 19.95
N VAL A 924 -9.70 -12.97 19.06
CA VAL A 924 -11.08 -13.43 18.98
C VAL A 924 -11.13 -14.90 18.56
N VAL A 925 -10.36 -15.31 17.55
CA VAL A 925 -10.27 -16.71 17.10
C VAL A 925 -9.78 -17.62 18.24
N GLY A 926 -8.67 -17.27 18.88
CA GLY A 926 -8.12 -18.05 20.00
C GLY A 926 -9.07 -18.14 21.19
N ALA A 927 -9.69 -17.03 21.59
CA ALA A 927 -10.64 -17.01 22.70
C ALA A 927 -11.90 -17.83 22.37
N THR A 928 -12.41 -17.74 21.14
CA THR A 928 -13.60 -18.49 20.70
C THR A 928 -13.33 -19.99 20.67
N LEU A 929 -12.17 -20.40 20.14
CA LEU A 929 -11.74 -21.80 20.17
C LEU A 929 -11.63 -22.30 21.62
N THR A 930 -11.11 -21.46 22.52
CA THR A 930 -11.07 -21.78 23.95
C THR A 930 -12.47 -21.96 24.54
N ALA A 931 -13.38 -21.01 24.31
CA ALA A 931 -14.76 -21.07 24.80
C ALA A 931 -15.51 -22.31 24.27
N TRP A 932 -15.21 -22.75 23.05
CA TRP A 932 -15.80 -23.93 22.43
C TRP A 932 -15.34 -25.23 23.11
N HIS A 933 -14.04 -25.35 23.37
CA HIS A 933 -13.43 -26.56 23.90
C HIS A 933 -13.44 -26.70 25.42
N VAL A 934 -13.57 -25.60 26.16
CA VAL A 934 -13.69 -25.64 27.61
C VAL A 934 -15.05 -26.26 28.00
N PRO A 935 -15.08 -27.33 28.82
CA PRO A 935 -16.32 -27.98 29.21
C PRO A 935 -17.21 -27.07 30.05
N THR A 936 -18.53 -27.20 29.87
CA THR A 936 -19.51 -26.56 30.74
C THR A 936 -19.55 -27.34 32.06
N GLN A 937 -19.42 -26.66 33.21
CA GLN A 937 -19.63 -27.32 34.50
C GLN A 937 -21.04 -27.94 34.52
N ILE A 938 -21.10 -29.26 34.62
CA ILE A 938 -22.34 -29.98 34.94
C ILE A 938 -22.39 -29.98 36.47
N LYS A 939 -23.46 -29.42 37.07
CA LYS A 939 -23.69 -29.58 38.51
C LYS A 939 -23.73 -31.09 38.79
N PRO A 940 -22.99 -31.62 39.76
CA PRO A 940 -23.16 -33.02 40.13
C PRO A 940 -24.63 -33.20 40.53
N SER A 941 -25.28 -34.14 39.85
CA SER A 941 -26.67 -34.56 40.10
C SER A 941 -26.80 -35.21 41.46
#